data_AF-A0A354J4I9-F1
#
_entry.id   AF-A0A354J4I9-F1
#
_cell.length_a   1.000
_cell.length_b   1.000
_cell.length_c   1.000
_cell.angle_alpha   90.00
_cell.angle_beta   90.00
_cell.angle_gamma   90.00
#
_symmetry.space_group_name_H-M   'P 1'
#
loop_
_entity.id
_entity.type
_entity.pdbx_description
1 polymer ?
#
loop_
_entity_poly.entity_id
_entity_poly.type
_entity_poly.pdbx_seq_one_letter_code
_entity_poly.pdbx_strand_id
1 'polypeptide(L)'
;IDGEKAGIIRVKKVPAVCTIGAQEFTLLSDAVAAAPEGETTTITLLQSITHNEPVVINGKSITFALGGFDLTIDTSAISNSTGLHVKGDGKVNCTGSGKFNVVGSNDGVRASGGSELHISGNVTARQYAVTAGSAPGTGTPKVTVDGDVTVTGQDVNAWSEVEAVSVGGYATVTIGGNVTANRTDEMQIVTAVYSNASTIVVGKNVTTQGSGVNAQNGGNVTIGGVLHYNPTGAGDQAYIKVGYPVVPKTADDFEPTSIKPEYKEYRNGDNVVWVKEAPAICTIGAQKFTSLDAAIASVPAGGTATITLLQSITHTKHIRVEKKTINLDLENYDLLLDTSADLSYIPALRVLDGGKLKLTGTGTGKFNVKSFNTAIAINGVNAEATVHNIEVTGDNDGVYMYGSGDYLESNGIVTVNGDIKTEKGNGVIVNAKNGKVIVNGKITAGKIGVEIASNPGTEVTVNGDITVIDDRPDNLYNIVGIRAYGATTVSVTGDVTVGGTNCLGIHASGSTIKVDGNVASTGKGAQSDANGKIEIVGSLSAGSPFITVGTTEMTADQGTETVGGSLLYTDGENTVQIGSIGIPEPIIYTITVQNDGNGTASARPTSAEAGTEITLTASPNSGYQFRKWQVIGGSVSIISNKFTMPSENVTVKAVFEKTVATTYTVTVNNGTGGGEYAKDTVVTIKANDKSGYDFDKWVVKSGTVTLT
;
A
#
# COMPACT_ATOMS: atom_id res chain seq x y z
N ILE A 1 60.60 56.32 9.02
CA ILE A 1 60.00 55.08 8.47
C ILE A 1 59.34 54.38 9.64
N ASP A 2 58.17 53.77 9.38
CA ASP A 2 57.20 53.14 10.28
C ASP A 2 56.24 54.12 10.97
N GLY A 3 54.97 54.29 10.58
CA GLY A 3 54.07 53.43 9.78
C GLY A 3 52.92 52.95 10.66
N GLU A 4 51.99 53.85 11.00
CA GLU A 4 50.74 53.49 11.69
C GLU A 4 49.93 52.53 10.82
N LYS A 5 49.82 51.27 11.26
CA LYS A 5 48.92 50.29 10.64
C LYS A 5 47.49 50.58 11.09
N ALA A 6 46.74 51.30 10.25
CA ALA A 6 45.29 51.36 10.36
C ALA A 6 44.69 49.98 10.03
N GLY A 7 43.95 49.38 10.97
CA GLY A 7 43.20 48.15 10.74
C GLY A 7 41.94 48.44 9.92
N ILE A 8 41.81 47.77 8.77
CA ILE A 8 40.57 47.81 7.96
C ILE A 8 39.62 46.72 8.48
N ILE A 9 38.52 47.13 9.13
CA ILE A 9 37.39 46.24 9.42
C ILE A 9 36.56 46.12 8.13
N ARG A 10 36.52 44.94 7.52
CA ARG A 10 35.61 44.63 6.41
C ARG A 10 34.38 43.93 6.97
N VAL A 11 33.26 44.64 7.07
CA VAL A 11 31.97 44.05 7.42
C VAL A 11 31.35 43.48 6.14
N LYS A 12 30.98 42.19 6.14
CA LYS A 12 30.27 41.57 5.03
C LYS A 12 28.86 42.15 4.96
N LYS A 13 28.48 42.77 3.84
CA LYS A 13 27.12 43.29 3.62
C LYS A 13 26.13 42.14 3.77
N VAL A 14 25.12 42.31 4.62
CA VAL A 14 24.01 41.36 4.74
C VAL A 14 23.23 41.43 3.41
N PRO A 15 23.00 40.30 2.73
CA PRO A 15 22.31 40.30 1.44
C PRO A 15 20.86 40.76 1.61
N ALA A 16 20.38 41.52 0.63
CA ALA A 16 18.99 41.94 0.57
C ALA A 16 18.08 40.73 0.32
N VAL A 17 16.92 40.73 0.96
CA VAL A 17 15.90 39.67 0.83
C VAL A 17 14.79 40.08 -0.13
N CYS A 18 14.54 41.38 -0.27
CA CYS A 18 13.55 41.95 -1.17
C CYS A 18 13.93 43.38 -1.60
N THR A 19 13.22 43.90 -2.60
CA THR A 19 13.38 45.27 -3.10
C THR A 19 12.06 46.00 -3.29
N ILE A 20 12.11 47.33 -3.25
CA ILE A 20 11.08 48.22 -3.78
C ILE A 20 11.76 49.07 -4.86
N GLY A 21 11.44 48.81 -6.13
CA GLY A 21 12.19 49.38 -7.25
C GLY A 21 13.69 49.04 -7.14
N ALA A 22 14.55 50.07 -7.06
CA ALA A 22 15.99 49.91 -6.90
C ALA A 22 16.45 49.84 -5.42
N GLN A 23 15.57 50.08 -4.45
CA GLN A 23 15.93 50.07 -3.03
C GLN A 23 15.95 48.64 -2.49
N GLU A 24 17.07 48.26 -1.87
CA GLU A 24 17.30 46.95 -1.26
C GLU A 24 16.94 46.93 0.23
N PHE A 25 16.29 45.85 0.69
CA PHE A 25 15.92 45.64 2.09
C PHE A 25 16.43 44.29 2.60
N THR A 26 17.00 44.25 3.80
CA THR A 26 17.44 43.02 4.47
C THR A 26 16.35 42.38 5.34
N LEU A 27 15.26 43.10 5.60
CA LEU A 27 14.11 42.64 6.39
C LEU A 27 12.81 42.99 5.65
N LEU A 28 11.84 42.08 5.68
CA LEU A 28 10.51 42.30 5.11
C LEU A 28 9.76 43.44 5.81
N SER A 29 9.88 43.52 7.15
CA SER A 29 9.24 44.56 7.96
C SER A 29 9.64 45.96 7.52
N ASP A 30 10.91 46.16 7.18
CA ASP A 30 11.44 47.45 6.74
C ASP A 30 10.90 47.84 5.37
N ALA A 31 10.78 46.87 4.45
CA ALA A 31 10.15 47.09 3.15
C ALA A 31 8.67 47.45 3.28
N VAL A 32 7.92 46.73 4.13
CA VAL A 32 6.51 47.01 4.42
C VAL A 32 6.33 48.39 5.10
N ALA A 33 7.24 48.76 6.00
CA ALA A 33 7.23 50.07 6.64
C ALA A 33 7.50 51.20 5.64
N ALA A 34 8.41 51.00 4.69
CA ALA A 34 8.78 51.98 3.67
C ALA A 34 7.68 52.24 2.61
N ALA A 35 6.71 51.33 2.47
CA ALA A 35 5.59 51.53 1.55
C ALA A 35 4.75 52.76 1.96
N PRO A 36 4.54 53.76 1.07
CA PRO A 36 3.68 54.91 1.34
C PRO A 36 2.19 54.53 1.48
N GLU A 37 1.45 55.33 2.24
CA GLU A 37 -0.01 55.21 2.31
C GLU A 37 -0.66 55.73 1.01
N GLY A 38 -1.76 55.10 0.57
CA GLY A 38 -2.52 55.54 -0.60
C GLY A 38 -1.95 55.17 -1.98
N GLU A 39 -0.72 54.65 -2.07
CA GLU A 39 -0.12 54.17 -3.31
C GLU A 39 0.11 52.64 -3.30
N THR A 40 0.10 52.03 -4.48
CA THR A 40 0.44 50.61 -4.63
C THR A 40 1.95 50.42 -4.67
N THR A 41 2.49 49.74 -3.67
CA THR A 41 3.91 49.40 -3.56
C THR A 41 4.13 47.94 -3.96
N THR A 42 5.03 47.69 -4.92
CA THR A 42 5.47 46.33 -5.24
C THR A 42 6.74 45.99 -4.47
N ILE A 43 6.67 44.95 -3.63
CA ILE A 43 7.82 44.36 -2.94
C ILE A 43 8.23 43.11 -3.73
N THR A 44 9.39 43.14 -4.37
CA THR A 44 9.91 42.01 -5.15
C THR A 44 10.82 41.15 -4.29
N LEU A 45 10.52 39.85 -4.19
CA LEU A 45 11.37 38.90 -3.48
C LEU A 45 12.63 38.58 -4.30
N LEU A 46 13.76 38.50 -3.61
CA LEU A 46 15.05 38.06 -4.19
C LEU A 46 15.42 36.63 -3.77
N GLN A 47 14.72 36.10 -2.76
CA GLN A 47 14.83 34.75 -2.23
C GLN A 47 13.56 34.41 -1.44
N SER A 48 13.38 33.15 -1.05
CA SER A 48 12.30 32.77 -0.14
C SER A 48 12.53 33.38 1.25
N ILE A 49 11.45 33.84 1.88
CA ILE A 49 11.48 34.54 3.17
C ILE A 49 10.56 33.83 4.14
N THR A 50 11.06 33.51 5.33
CA THR A 50 10.23 33.23 6.51
C THR A 50 10.33 34.39 7.48
N HIS A 51 9.24 35.12 7.66
CA HIS A 51 9.15 36.28 8.54
C HIS A 51 8.40 35.89 9.83
N ASN A 52 9.08 36.01 10.97
CA ASN A 52 8.59 35.47 12.24
C ASN A 52 7.86 36.47 13.14
N GLU A 53 7.47 37.63 12.60
CA GLU A 53 6.78 38.70 13.34
C GLU A 53 5.43 39.02 12.69
N PRO A 54 4.45 39.52 13.46
CA PRO A 54 3.15 39.95 12.92
C PRO A 54 3.29 41.06 11.88
N VAL A 55 2.57 40.94 10.77
CA VAL A 55 2.52 41.97 9.73
C VAL A 55 1.17 42.67 9.76
N VAL A 56 1.20 44.00 9.94
CA VAL A 56 0.00 44.84 9.92
C VAL A 56 0.04 45.79 8.74
N ILE A 57 -0.93 45.66 7.83
CA ILE A 57 -1.13 46.54 6.68
C ILE A 57 -2.35 47.41 6.95
N ASN A 58 -2.13 48.70 7.21
CA ASN A 58 -3.19 49.65 7.53
C ASN A 58 -3.26 50.73 6.44
N GLY A 59 -4.30 50.72 5.60
CA GLY A 59 -4.49 51.73 4.54
C GLY A 59 -3.44 51.74 3.42
N LYS A 60 -2.41 50.88 3.48
CA LYS A 60 -1.38 50.72 2.44
C LYS A 60 -1.80 49.69 1.41
N SER A 61 -1.39 49.85 0.16
CA SER A 61 -1.56 48.85 -0.90
C SER A 61 -0.21 48.20 -1.23
N ILE A 62 -0.07 46.90 -0.97
CA ILE A 62 1.17 46.15 -1.18
C ILE A 62 0.92 44.98 -2.14
N THR A 63 1.81 44.82 -3.12
CA THR A 63 1.88 43.63 -3.98
C THR A 63 3.21 42.92 -3.76
N PHE A 64 3.19 41.68 -3.30
CA PHE A 64 4.37 40.82 -3.21
C PHE A 64 4.62 40.13 -4.56
N ALA A 65 5.66 40.56 -5.28
CA ALA A 65 6.10 39.89 -6.50
C ALA A 65 7.04 38.74 -6.13
N LEU A 66 6.53 37.52 -6.17
CA LEU A 66 7.16 36.31 -5.62
C LEU A 66 8.27 35.76 -6.52
N GLY A 67 8.13 35.85 -7.85
CA GLY A 67 9.22 35.58 -8.81
C GLY A 67 9.82 34.15 -8.77
N GLY A 68 9.11 33.17 -8.23
CA GLY A 68 9.53 31.79 -8.00
C GLY A 68 9.82 31.47 -6.53
N PHE A 69 9.81 32.46 -5.65
CA PHE A 69 10.15 32.33 -4.23
C PHE A 69 8.91 32.26 -3.33
N ASP A 70 9.06 31.61 -2.18
CA ASP A 70 8.00 31.51 -1.19
C ASP A 70 8.13 32.61 -0.13
N LEU A 71 7.01 33.26 0.19
CA LEU A 71 6.89 34.14 1.35
C LEU A 71 6.08 33.42 2.41
N THR A 72 6.62 33.22 3.59
CA THR A 72 5.89 32.68 4.74
C THR A 72 5.94 33.69 5.88
N ILE A 73 4.78 34.16 6.34
CA ILE A 73 4.67 34.86 7.62
C ILE A 73 4.35 33.80 8.68
N ASP A 74 5.28 33.50 9.58
CA ASP A 74 5.11 32.45 10.60
C ASP A 74 5.22 33.03 12.00
N THR A 75 4.06 33.31 12.60
CA THR A 75 3.95 33.83 13.96
C THR A 75 3.49 32.75 14.95
N SER A 76 3.60 31.47 14.58
CA SER A 76 3.14 30.34 15.41
C SER A 76 3.81 30.26 16.78
N ALA A 77 5.05 30.75 16.88
CA ALA A 77 5.83 30.79 18.12
C ALA A 77 5.43 31.95 19.06
N ILE A 78 4.65 32.93 18.59
CA ILE A 78 4.24 34.10 19.36
C ILE A 78 2.84 33.84 19.90
N SER A 79 2.62 33.85 21.21
CA SER A 79 1.29 33.63 21.82
C SER A 79 0.27 34.70 21.40
N ASN A 80 -0.96 34.30 21.12
CA ASN A 80 -2.07 35.18 20.71
C ASN A 80 -1.74 36.09 19.52
N SER A 81 -1.01 35.57 18.53
CA SER A 81 -0.57 36.32 17.36
C SER A 81 -1.59 36.24 16.22
N THR A 82 -1.68 37.34 15.48
CA THR A 82 -2.23 37.35 14.13
C THR A 82 -1.06 37.39 13.15
N GLY A 83 -0.96 36.43 12.25
CA GLY A 83 0.11 36.40 11.24
C GLY A 83 0.08 37.64 10.36
N LEU A 84 -1.04 37.83 9.64
CA LEU A 84 -1.27 39.00 8.76
C LEU A 84 -2.58 39.69 9.11
N HIS A 85 -2.52 40.96 9.51
CA HIS A 85 -3.71 41.80 9.71
C HIS A 85 -3.77 42.91 8.65
N VAL A 86 -4.77 42.85 7.77
CA VAL A 86 -5.06 43.92 6.81
C VAL A 86 -6.28 44.71 7.30
N LYS A 87 -6.14 46.02 7.46
CA LYS A 87 -7.18 46.89 8.03
C LYS A 87 -7.30 48.24 7.33
N GLY A 88 -8.42 48.91 7.59
CA GLY A 88 -8.81 50.13 6.86
C GLY A 88 -9.04 49.79 5.40
N ASP A 89 -8.59 50.64 4.48
CA ASP A 89 -8.63 50.38 3.03
C ASP A 89 -7.36 49.67 2.52
N GLY A 90 -6.65 48.97 3.42
CA GLY A 90 -5.40 48.28 3.10
C GLY A 90 -5.61 47.18 2.05
N LYS A 91 -4.64 47.04 1.14
CA LYS A 91 -4.66 46.02 0.09
C LYS A 91 -3.41 45.17 0.12
N VAL A 92 -3.57 43.86 0.00
CA VAL A 92 -2.45 42.91 -0.14
C VAL A 92 -2.72 42.03 -1.35
N ASN A 93 -1.77 41.96 -2.28
CA ASN A 93 -1.84 41.05 -3.42
C ASN A 93 -0.49 40.34 -3.60
N CYS A 94 -0.48 39.27 -4.38
CA CYS A 94 0.73 38.54 -4.76
C CYS A 94 0.71 38.19 -6.26
N THR A 95 1.89 38.17 -6.88
CA THR A 95 2.08 37.83 -8.30
C THR A 95 3.32 36.95 -8.51
N GLY A 96 3.38 36.27 -9.66
CA GLY A 96 4.47 35.35 -10.01
C GLY A 96 4.23 33.93 -9.50
N SER A 97 5.11 33.00 -9.90
CA SER A 97 5.17 31.65 -9.32
C SER A 97 5.74 31.74 -7.90
N GLY A 98 5.29 30.91 -6.97
CA GLY A 98 5.67 31.00 -5.55
C GLY A 98 4.44 31.12 -4.65
N LYS A 99 4.58 30.69 -3.40
CA LYS A 99 3.49 30.66 -2.42
C LYS A 99 3.65 31.74 -1.38
N PHE A 100 2.57 32.47 -1.14
CA PHE A 100 2.43 33.32 0.04
C PHE A 100 1.67 32.53 1.11
N ASN A 101 2.36 32.05 2.15
CA ASN A 101 1.77 31.33 3.28
C ASN A 101 1.69 32.22 4.52
N VAL A 102 0.68 31.98 5.35
CA VAL A 102 0.51 32.68 6.62
C VAL A 102 0.19 31.69 7.74
N VAL A 103 0.95 31.75 8.82
CA VAL A 103 0.79 30.94 10.02
C VAL A 103 0.67 31.84 11.24
N GLY A 104 -0.33 31.61 12.08
CA GLY A 104 -0.49 32.35 13.34
C GLY A 104 -0.94 31.49 14.51
N SER A 105 -0.69 31.95 15.74
CA SER A 105 -1.05 31.20 16.94
C SER A 105 -2.47 31.51 17.43
N ASN A 106 -3.07 32.64 17.05
CA ASN A 106 -4.50 32.92 17.22
C ASN A 106 -5.18 33.04 15.87
N ASP A 107 -4.83 34.09 15.12
CA ASP A 107 -5.31 34.29 13.75
C ASP A 107 -4.21 34.00 12.74
N GLY A 108 -4.52 33.28 11.66
CA GLY A 108 -3.63 33.24 10.49
C GLY A 108 -3.68 34.59 9.79
N VAL A 109 -4.84 34.87 9.21
CA VAL A 109 -5.15 36.12 8.51
C VAL A 109 -6.36 36.79 9.14
N ARG A 110 -6.28 38.11 9.34
CA ARG A 110 -7.39 38.95 9.79
C ARG A 110 -7.63 40.11 8.82
N ALA A 111 -8.87 40.29 8.40
CA ALA A 111 -9.31 41.34 7.48
C ALA A 111 -10.39 42.22 8.13
N SER A 112 -10.30 43.54 7.97
CA SER A 112 -11.24 44.50 8.55
C SER A 112 -11.24 45.84 7.80
N GLY A 113 -12.29 46.64 7.95
CA GLY A 113 -12.50 47.84 7.14
C GLY A 113 -12.89 47.50 5.69
N GLY A 114 -12.44 48.31 4.73
CA GLY A 114 -12.52 48.06 3.29
C GLY A 114 -11.38 47.22 2.72
N SER A 115 -10.73 46.39 3.54
CA SER A 115 -9.50 45.69 3.16
C SER A 115 -9.70 44.65 2.05
N GLU A 116 -8.75 44.54 1.13
CA GLU A 116 -8.74 43.49 0.10
C GLU A 116 -7.42 42.72 0.17
N LEU A 117 -7.46 41.39 0.32
CA LEU A 117 -6.24 40.59 0.42
C LEU A 117 -6.30 39.28 -0.38
N HIS A 118 -5.19 38.94 -1.01
CA HIS A 118 -4.99 37.72 -1.79
C HIS A 118 -3.73 36.98 -1.33
N ILE A 119 -3.90 35.71 -0.98
CA ILE A 119 -2.87 34.78 -0.47
C ILE A 119 -2.75 33.60 -1.46
N SER A 120 -1.64 33.48 -2.18
CA SER A 120 -1.43 32.40 -3.17
C SER A 120 -1.09 31.04 -2.56
N GLY A 121 -0.81 30.98 -1.25
CA GLY A 121 -0.44 29.78 -0.52
C GLY A 121 -1.47 29.39 0.53
N ASN A 122 -1.00 28.73 1.58
CA ASN A 122 -1.83 28.17 2.65
C ASN A 122 -1.97 29.14 3.83
N VAL A 123 -3.08 29.06 4.54
CA VAL A 123 -3.28 29.77 5.82
C VAL A 123 -3.50 28.75 6.93
N THR A 124 -2.72 28.85 8.00
CA THR A 124 -2.83 27.95 9.15
C THR A 124 -2.89 28.73 10.46
N ALA A 125 -3.74 28.30 11.39
CA ALA A 125 -3.74 28.85 12.74
C ALA A 125 -4.17 27.84 13.79
N ARG A 126 -4.04 28.19 15.07
CA ARG A 126 -4.56 27.35 16.15
C ARG A 126 -6.03 27.61 16.48
N GLN A 127 -6.51 28.86 16.37
CA GLN A 127 -7.90 29.22 16.69
C GLN A 127 -8.71 29.67 15.48
N TYR A 128 -8.25 30.72 14.78
CA TYR A 128 -8.95 31.31 13.64
C TYR A 128 -8.05 31.42 12.41
N ALA A 129 -8.11 30.49 11.46
CA ALA A 129 -7.18 30.58 10.32
C ALA A 129 -7.47 31.81 9.45
N VAL A 130 -8.73 32.05 9.11
CA VAL A 130 -9.15 33.27 8.40
C VAL A 130 -10.28 33.95 9.15
N THR A 131 -10.06 35.20 9.57
CA THR A 131 -11.09 36.09 10.10
C THR A 131 -11.32 37.29 9.19
N ALA A 132 -12.57 37.62 8.92
CA ALA A 132 -12.91 38.79 8.13
C ALA A 132 -14.20 39.44 8.64
N GLY A 133 -14.14 40.71 8.98
CA GLY A 133 -15.35 41.45 9.33
C GLY A 133 -15.12 42.89 9.75
N SER A 134 -16.19 43.66 9.64
CA SER A 134 -16.19 45.10 9.82
C SER A 134 -17.46 45.58 10.53
N ALA A 135 -17.33 46.68 11.27
CA ALA A 135 -18.50 47.38 11.78
C ALA A 135 -19.28 48.02 10.60
N PRO A 136 -20.62 48.18 10.72
CA PRO A 136 -21.42 48.83 9.68
C PRO A 136 -20.84 50.19 9.26
N GLY A 137 -20.74 50.43 7.96
CA GLY A 137 -20.24 51.71 7.40
C GLY A 137 -18.72 51.87 7.35
N THR A 138 -17.93 50.87 7.77
CA THR A 138 -16.45 50.95 7.77
C THR A 138 -15.76 50.27 6.58
N GLY A 139 -16.55 49.81 5.59
CA GLY A 139 -16.09 49.05 4.42
C GLY A 139 -16.36 47.54 4.56
N THR A 140 -16.22 46.81 3.45
CA THR A 140 -16.47 45.36 3.38
C THR A 140 -15.19 44.60 3.01
N PRO A 141 -14.64 43.78 3.93
CA PRO A 141 -13.43 43.03 3.65
C PRO A 141 -13.62 41.99 2.54
N LYS A 142 -12.60 41.82 1.71
CA LYS A 142 -12.50 40.72 0.73
C LYS A 142 -11.22 39.94 0.95
N VAL A 143 -11.36 38.63 1.08
CA VAL A 143 -10.24 37.71 1.28
C VAL A 143 -10.27 36.61 0.22
N THR A 144 -9.15 36.41 -0.47
CA THR A 144 -8.92 35.26 -1.35
C THR A 144 -7.71 34.48 -0.86
N VAL A 145 -7.87 33.17 -0.68
CA VAL A 145 -6.77 32.24 -0.39
C VAL A 145 -6.81 31.14 -1.44
N ASP A 146 -5.78 31.00 -2.27
CA ASP A 146 -5.75 29.98 -3.32
C ASP A 146 -5.50 28.58 -2.75
N GLY A 147 -4.72 28.49 -1.67
CA GLY A 147 -4.35 27.25 -1.01
C GLY A 147 -5.33 26.77 0.05
N ASP A 148 -4.86 25.87 0.90
CA ASP A 148 -5.63 25.26 1.97
C ASP A 148 -5.71 26.17 3.21
N VAL A 149 -6.84 26.11 3.92
CA VAL A 149 -7.06 26.77 5.20
C VAL A 149 -7.19 25.71 6.28
N THR A 150 -6.36 25.80 7.33
CA THR A 150 -6.34 24.79 8.40
C THR A 150 -6.35 25.44 9.77
N VAL A 151 -7.24 25.02 10.66
CA VAL A 151 -7.08 25.21 12.10
C VAL A 151 -6.71 23.91 12.80
N THR A 152 -5.73 23.98 13.68
CA THR A 152 -5.19 22.81 14.38
C THR A 152 -5.85 22.56 15.74
N GLY A 153 -6.46 23.58 16.35
CA GLY A 153 -6.91 23.56 17.75
C GLY A 153 -5.92 24.30 18.68
N GLN A 154 -6.44 24.78 19.82
CA GLN A 154 -5.70 25.52 20.84
C GLN A 154 -5.22 24.61 21.98
N ASP A 155 -3.97 24.77 22.43
CA ASP A 155 -3.42 23.94 23.54
C ASP A 155 -4.00 24.31 24.92
N VAL A 156 -4.71 25.45 25.03
CA VAL A 156 -5.16 26.01 26.31
C VAL A 156 -6.60 26.50 26.22
N ASN A 157 -7.40 26.07 27.21
CA ASN A 157 -8.78 26.48 27.55
C ASN A 157 -9.89 25.58 26.99
N ALA A 158 -10.50 24.80 27.89
CA ALA A 158 -11.61 23.86 27.66
C ALA A 158 -12.93 24.48 27.14
N TRP A 159 -12.97 25.78 26.83
CA TRP A 159 -14.18 26.48 26.36
C TRP A 159 -13.90 27.41 25.17
N SER A 160 -12.71 27.33 24.54
CA SER A 160 -12.40 28.17 23.38
C SER A 160 -13.13 27.71 22.13
N GLU A 161 -13.65 28.67 21.36
CA GLU A 161 -14.20 28.44 20.03
C GLU A 161 -13.07 28.46 18.99
N VAL A 162 -13.01 27.42 18.16
CA VAL A 162 -12.04 27.22 17.08
C VAL A 162 -12.79 27.24 15.77
N GLU A 163 -12.45 28.18 14.89
CA GLU A 163 -13.11 28.32 13.59
C GLU A 163 -12.11 28.42 12.45
N ALA A 164 -12.19 27.53 11.45
CA ALA A 164 -11.24 27.61 10.35
C ALA A 164 -11.42 28.89 9.53
N VAL A 165 -12.68 29.23 9.25
CA VAL A 165 -13.07 30.45 8.57
C VAL A 165 -14.19 31.12 9.35
N SER A 166 -13.97 32.34 9.85
CA SER A 166 -14.93 33.11 10.65
C SER A 166 -15.20 34.47 10.03
N VAL A 167 -16.41 34.68 9.54
CA VAL A 167 -16.72 35.83 8.67
C VAL A 167 -17.97 36.55 9.11
N GLY A 168 -17.86 37.87 9.29
CA GLY A 168 -18.93 38.76 9.70
C GLY A 168 -18.99 40.05 8.88
N GLY A 169 -20.08 40.82 9.02
CA GLY A 169 -20.14 42.21 8.57
C GLY A 169 -20.07 42.40 7.05
N TYR A 170 -20.80 41.60 6.28
CA TYR A 170 -20.88 41.69 4.81
C TYR A 170 -19.56 41.46 4.08
N ALA A 171 -18.61 40.78 4.72
CA ALA A 171 -17.35 40.38 4.09
C ALA A 171 -17.56 39.27 3.05
N THR A 172 -16.61 39.17 2.12
CA THR A 172 -16.56 38.08 1.14
C THR A 172 -15.25 37.32 1.29
N VAL A 173 -15.32 36.01 1.48
CA VAL A 173 -14.14 35.14 1.60
C VAL A 173 -14.22 34.02 0.55
N THR A 174 -13.14 33.86 -0.22
CA THR A 174 -12.99 32.78 -1.21
C THR A 174 -11.75 31.96 -0.88
N ILE A 175 -11.93 30.66 -0.66
CA ILE A 175 -10.87 29.69 -0.42
C ILE A 175 -10.82 28.74 -1.63
N GLY A 176 -9.72 28.70 -2.37
CA GLY A 176 -9.52 27.81 -3.52
C GLY A 176 -9.17 26.37 -3.12
N GLY A 177 -8.57 26.18 -1.94
CA GLY A 177 -8.21 24.88 -1.40
C GLY A 177 -9.28 24.23 -0.51
N ASN A 178 -8.82 23.29 0.32
CA ASN A 178 -9.62 22.62 1.33
C ASN A 178 -9.68 23.47 2.61
N VAL A 179 -10.76 23.29 3.38
CA VAL A 179 -10.86 23.82 4.75
C VAL A 179 -10.81 22.66 5.73
N THR A 180 -9.90 22.70 6.69
CA THR A 180 -9.79 21.69 7.73
C THR A 180 -9.93 22.34 9.11
N ALA A 181 -10.83 21.81 9.92
CA ALA A 181 -11.08 22.28 11.27
C ALA A 181 -10.89 21.16 12.30
N ASN A 182 -9.75 21.21 12.98
CA ASN A 182 -9.39 20.26 14.02
C ASN A 182 -9.49 20.90 15.41
N ARG A 183 -9.51 20.04 16.43
CA ARG A 183 -9.37 20.36 17.85
C ARG A 183 -8.18 19.59 18.43
N THR A 184 -7.69 20.11 19.54
CA THR A 184 -6.70 19.44 20.40
C THR A 184 -7.34 18.94 21.70
N ASP A 185 -8.52 19.44 22.06
CA ASP A 185 -9.28 19.07 23.27
C ASP A 185 -10.77 18.85 22.95
N GLU A 186 -11.38 17.81 23.53
CA GLU A 186 -12.78 17.43 23.27
C GLU A 186 -13.82 18.46 23.73
N MET A 187 -13.47 19.36 24.67
CA MET A 187 -14.37 20.41 25.14
C MET A 187 -14.38 21.65 24.22
N GLN A 188 -13.45 21.74 23.26
CA GLN A 188 -13.44 22.85 22.30
C GLN A 188 -14.65 22.82 21.38
N ILE A 189 -15.26 23.98 21.17
CA ILE A 189 -16.31 24.16 20.16
C ILE A 189 -15.61 24.40 18.84
N VAL A 190 -15.83 23.53 17.86
CA VAL A 190 -15.23 23.65 16.52
C VAL A 190 -16.32 23.95 15.49
N THR A 191 -16.07 24.94 14.64
CA THR A 191 -16.87 25.23 13.45
C THR A 191 -15.94 25.36 12.24
N ALA A 192 -16.12 24.57 11.18
CA ALA A 192 -15.23 24.72 10.03
C ALA A 192 -15.46 26.04 9.28
N VAL A 193 -16.71 26.41 9.06
CA VAL A 193 -17.05 27.66 8.36
C VAL A 193 -18.18 28.38 9.09
N TYR A 194 -17.88 29.55 9.66
CA TYR A 194 -18.85 30.45 10.27
C TYR A 194 -19.07 31.68 9.38
N SER A 195 -20.33 31.94 9.04
CA SER A 195 -20.77 33.10 8.29
C SER A 195 -21.88 33.85 9.01
N ASN A 196 -21.70 35.14 9.21
CA ASN A 196 -22.68 36.06 9.77
C ASN A 196 -22.88 37.24 8.82
N ALA A 197 -24.05 37.31 8.17
CA ALA A 197 -24.37 38.32 7.17
C ALA A 197 -23.29 38.46 6.06
N SER A 198 -22.63 37.36 5.68
CA SER A 198 -21.44 37.37 4.83
C SER A 198 -21.48 36.27 3.77
N THR A 199 -20.60 36.35 2.76
CA THR A 199 -20.51 35.34 1.69
C THR A 199 -19.18 34.59 1.77
N ILE A 200 -19.24 33.26 1.80
CA ILE A 200 -18.07 32.39 1.84
C ILE A 200 -18.15 31.35 0.72
N VAL A 201 -17.06 31.18 -0.02
CA VAL A 201 -16.92 30.12 -1.02
C VAL A 201 -15.69 29.29 -0.69
N VAL A 202 -15.87 27.99 -0.52
CA VAL A 202 -14.79 27.00 -0.42
C VAL A 202 -14.77 26.18 -1.70
N GLY A 203 -13.64 26.16 -2.40
CA GLY A 203 -13.50 25.55 -3.73
C GLY A 203 -13.44 24.02 -3.70
N LYS A 204 -12.93 23.44 -2.61
CA LYS A 204 -12.77 21.98 -2.44
C LYS A 204 -13.52 21.47 -1.21
N ASN A 205 -12.94 20.49 -0.53
CA ASN A 205 -13.59 19.77 0.57
C ASN A 205 -13.50 20.57 1.87
N VAL A 206 -14.48 20.36 2.74
CA VAL A 206 -14.44 20.81 4.14
C VAL A 206 -14.36 19.58 5.01
N THR A 207 -13.37 19.52 5.91
CA THR A 207 -13.24 18.45 6.91
C THR A 207 -13.30 19.05 8.30
N THR A 208 -14.13 18.48 9.18
CA THR A 208 -14.34 19.03 10.52
C THR A 208 -14.41 17.95 11.59
N GLN A 209 -13.83 18.25 12.75
CA GLN A 209 -13.99 17.50 13.99
C GLN A 209 -15.14 18.01 14.87
N GLY A 210 -15.86 19.06 14.46
CA GLY A 210 -17.06 19.57 15.15
C GLY A 210 -18.13 19.96 14.14
N SER A 211 -18.74 21.15 14.29
CA SER A 211 -19.75 21.62 13.34
C SER A 211 -19.15 21.87 11.95
N GLY A 212 -19.92 21.55 10.91
CA GLY A 212 -19.50 21.80 9.51
C GLY A 212 -19.59 23.27 9.16
N VAL A 213 -20.82 23.74 8.92
CA VAL A 213 -21.09 25.14 8.55
C VAL A 213 -22.09 25.76 9.50
N ASN A 214 -21.88 27.02 9.86
CA ASN A 214 -22.82 27.82 10.63
C ASN A 214 -23.08 29.15 9.93
N ALA A 215 -24.27 29.30 9.34
CA ALA A 215 -24.68 30.46 8.56
C ALA A 215 -25.83 31.21 9.27
N GLN A 216 -25.58 32.47 9.65
CA GLN A 216 -26.49 33.30 10.44
C GLN A 216 -26.71 34.67 9.82
N ASN A 217 -27.83 35.31 10.16
CA ASN A 217 -28.20 36.68 9.76
C ASN A 217 -28.03 36.99 8.26
N GLY A 218 -28.43 36.08 7.38
CA GLY A 218 -28.22 36.20 5.92
C GLY A 218 -26.87 35.68 5.45
N GLY A 219 -26.21 34.84 6.25
CA GLY A 219 -24.97 34.18 5.88
C GLY A 219 -25.17 33.23 4.70
N ASN A 220 -24.26 33.31 3.74
CA ASN A 220 -24.27 32.51 2.52
C ASN A 220 -22.95 31.74 2.40
N VAL A 221 -23.01 30.41 2.31
CA VAL A 221 -21.83 29.56 2.19
C VAL A 221 -21.98 28.59 1.02
N THR A 222 -20.97 28.50 0.16
CA THR A 222 -20.84 27.47 -0.86
C THR A 222 -19.63 26.58 -0.57
N ILE A 223 -19.82 25.26 -0.56
CA ILE A 223 -18.76 24.26 -0.54
C ILE A 223 -18.76 23.53 -1.90
N GLY A 224 -17.69 23.71 -2.66
CA GLY A 224 -17.49 23.15 -4.00
C GLY A 224 -17.05 21.68 -4.02
N GLY A 225 -16.72 21.11 -2.86
CA GLY A 225 -16.42 19.68 -2.66
C GLY A 225 -17.33 19.01 -1.65
N VAL A 226 -16.85 17.94 -1.04
CA VAL A 226 -17.57 17.17 -0.02
C VAL A 226 -17.35 17.77 1.37
N LEU A 227 -18.40 17.77 2.20
CA LEU A 227 -18.31 18.08 3.63
C LEU A 227 -18.11 16.77 4.42
N HIS A 228 -16.87 16.50 4.81
CA HIS A 228 -16.48 15.38 5.67
C HIS A 228 -16.72 15.74 7.13
N TYR A 229 -17.85 15.27 7.65
CA TYR A 229 -18.32 15.54 9.01
C TYR A 229 -17.96 14.39 9.96
N ASN A 230 -16.91 14.59 10.77
CA ASN A 230 -16.39 13.59 11.71
C ASN A 230 -16.39 14.16 13.15
N PRO A 231 -17.57 14.45 13.73
CA PRO A 231 -17.69 15.04 15.05
C PRO A 231 -16.97 14.20 16.13
N THR A 232 -16.20 14.87 16.98
CA THR A 232 -15.50 14.29 18.15
C THR A 232 -15.74 15.18 19.36
N GLY A 233 -15.76 14.64 20.58
CA GLY A 233 -15.96 15.44 21.81
C GLY A 233 -17.40 15.84 22.12
N ALA A 234 -17.59 16.72 23.11
CA ALA A 234 -18.91 17.11 23.63
C ALA A 234 -19.49 18.38 22.95
N GLY A 235 -20.79 18.64 23.11
CA GLY A 235 -21.47 19.86 22.64
C GLY A 235 -22.38 19.67 21.41
N ASP A 236 -23.07 20.74 21.01
CA ASP A 236 -23.93 20.76 19.81
C ASP A 236 -23.08 20.81 18.54
N GLN A 237 -22.85 19.62 17.98
CA GLN A 237 -22.09 19.41 16.76
C GLN A 237 -23.11 19.06 15.70
N ALA A 238 -23.44 20.05 14.87
CA ALA A 238 -24.38 19.86 13.78
C ALA A 238 -23.61 19.81 12.46
N TYR A 239 -24.08 18.99 11.53
CA TYR A 239 -23.55 18.95 10.18
C TYR A 239 -23.59 20.37 9.56
N ILE A 240 -24.76 21.01 9.63
CA ILE A 240 -24.97 22.41 9.24
C ILE A 240 -25.85 23.11 10.28
N LYS A 241 -25.62 24.41 10.51
CA LYS A 241 -26.44 25.32 11.32
C LYS A 241 -26.89 26.48 10.43
N VAL A 242 -28.20 26.74 10.37
CA VAL A 242 -28.77 27.83 9.54
C VAL A 242 -29.79 28.67 10.32
N GLY A 243 -29.63 29.99 10.29
CA GLY A 243 -30.57 30.96 10.87
C GLY A 243 -30.19 31.53 12.23
N TYR A 244 -30.98 32.50 12.69
CA TYR A 244 -30.96 33.01 14.06
C TYR A 244 -32.41 33.20 14.57
N PRO A 245 -32.87 32.47 15.61
CA PRO A 245 -32.14 31.44 16.36
C PRO A 245 -31.68 30.28 15.46
N VAL A 246 -30.57 29.65 15.84
CA VAL A 246 -29.89 28.64 15.03
C VAL A 246 -30.73 27.38 14.90
N VAL A 247 -30.88 26.88 13.67
CA VAL A 247 -31.52 25.59 13.38
C VAL A 247 -30.44 24.59 12.93
N PRO A 248 -30.20 23.51 13.69
CA PRO A 248 -29.30 22.45 13.28
C PRO A 248 -29.94 21.60 12.16
N LYS A 249 -29.11 21.16 11.22
CA LYS A 249 -29.46 20.36 10.04
C LYS A 249 -28.50 19.17 9.97
N THR A 250 -29.04 17.98 9.71
CA THR A 250 -28.30 16.77 9.36
C THR A 250 -27.94 16.76 7.87
N ALA A 251 -27.21 15.75 7.41
CA ALA A 251 -26.86 15.59 5.99
C ALA A 251 -28.09 15.41 5.07
N ASP A 252 -29.24 15.02 5.64
CA ASP A 252 -30.48 14.70 4.92
C ASP A 252 -31.54 15.81 4.98
N ASP A 253 -31.35 16.84 5.80
CA ASP A 253 -32.32 17.95 5.99
C ASP A 253 -32.22 19.06 4.91
N PHE A 254 -31.80 18.69 3.69
CA PHE A 254 -31.65 19.60 2.56
C PHE A 254 -32.99 19.84 1.84
N GLU A 255 -33.09 20.97 1.15
CA GLU A 255 -34.26 21.34 0.36
C GLU A 255 -34.47 20.34 -0.80
N PRO A 256 -35.72 19.92 -1.09
CA PRO A 256 -36.02 18.99 -2.19
C PRO A 256 -35.55 19.48 -3.57
N THR A 257 -35.45 20.80 -3.72
CA THR A 257 -34.95 21.48 -4.92
C THR A 257 -33.93 22.53 -4.54
N SER A 258 -32.76 22.48 -5.15
CA SER A 258 -31.71 23.49 -4.97
C SER A 258 -31.77 24.54 -6.09
N ILE A 259 -31.59 25.81 -5.74
CA ILE A 259 -31.45 26.88 -6.76
C ILE A 259 -30.08 26.85 -7.44
N LYS A 260 -29.13 26.09 -6.88
CA LYS A 260 -27.80 25.87 -7.43
C LYS A 260 -27.69 24.41 -7.89
N PRO A 261 -27.84 24.12 -9.20
CA PRO A 261 -27.78 22.75 -9.71
C PRO A 261 -26.51 22.03 -9.25
N GLU A 262 -26.61 20.73 -8.95
CA GLU A 262 -25.54 19.87 -8.42
C GLU A 262 -25.14 20.10 -6.95
N TYR A 263 -25.85 20.98 -6.22
CA TYR A 263 -25.62 21.20 -4.79
C TYR A 263 -26.84 20.83 -3.98
N LYS A 264 -26.62 20.19 -2.84
CA LYS A 264 -27.61 20.14 -1.75
C LYS A 264 -27.72 21.53 -1.14
N GLU A 265 -28.95 22.03 -1.01
CA GLU A 265 -29.24 23.34 -0.43
C GLU A 265 -29.81 23.17 0.98
N TYR A 266 -29.25 23.88 1.95
CA TYR A 266 -29.76 23.95 3.32
C TYR A 266 -30.16 25.40 3.57
N ARG A 267 -31.45 25.64 3.80
CA ARG A 267 -31.99 27.00 3.91
C ARG A 267 -32.75 27.21 5.21
N ASN A 268 -32.65 28.44 5.74
CA ASN A 268 -33.57 28.97 6.74
C ASN A 268 -33.69 30.50 6.56
N GLY A 269 -34.79 30.95 5.97
CA GLY A 269 -34.96 32.34 5.53
C GLY A 269 -33.88 32.72 4.51
N ASP A 270 -33.17 33.82 4.79
CA ASP A 270 -32.09 34.34 3.95
C ASP A 270 -30.74 33.61 4.14
N ASN A 271 -30.65 32.69 5.10
CA ASN A 271 -29.44 31.92 5.39
C ASN A 271 -29.39 30.69 4.50
N VAL A 272 -28.29 30.50 3.78
CA VAL A 272 -28.16 29.41 2.81
C VAL A 272 -26.78 28.78 2.84
N VAL A 273 -26.74 27.45 2.84
CA VAL A 273 -25.53 26.65 2.64
C VAL A 273 -25.74 25.73 1.44
N TRP A 274 -24.82 25.78 0.48
CA TRP A 274 -24.77 24.84 -0.63
C TRP A 274 -23.58 23.91 -0.48
N VAL A 275 -23.82 22.59 -0.55
CA VAL A 275 -22.76 21.57 -0.52
C VAL A 275 -22.84 20.76 -1.81
N LYS A 276 -21.74 20.69 -2.56
CA LYS A 276 -21.72 19.96 -3.83
C LYS A 276 -21.98 18.46 -3.61
N GLU A 277 -22.86 17.88 -4.41
CA GLU A 277 -23.09 16.43 -4.35
C GLU A 277 -21.85 15.67 -4.82
N ALA A 278 -21.46 14.66 -4.04
CA ALA A 278 -20.46 13.70 -4.51
C ALA A 278 -20.99 13.01 -5.78
N PRO A 279 -20.15 12.82 -6.80
CA PRO A 279 -20.58 12.16 -8.02
C PRO A 279 -21.05 10.74 -7.71
N ALA A 280 -22.13 10.33 -8.36
CA ALA A 280 -22.63 8.97 -8.25
C ALA A 280 -21.61 7.99 -8.82
N ILE A 281 -21.36 6.89 -8.11
CA ILE A 281 -20.45 5.84 -8.52
C ILE A 281 -21.19 4.67 -9.17
N CYS A 282 -22.48 4.53 -8.87
CA CYS A 282 -23.37 3.55 -9.47
C CYS A 282 -24.84 4.01 -9.43
N THR A 283 -25.70 3.32 -10.16
CA THR A 283 -27.14 3.58 -10.19
C THR A 283 -27.96 2.31 -10.04
N ILE A 284 -29.22 2.47 -9.60
CA ILE A 284 -30.28 1.48 -9.76
C ILE A 284 -31.43 2.18 -10.51
N GLY A 285 -31.60 1.88 -11.79
CA GLY A 285 -32.48 2.67 -12.66
C GLY A 285 -32.08 4.14 -12.68
N ALA A 286 -33.01 5.04 -12.34
CA ALA A 286 -32.73 6.48 -12.23
C ALA A 286 -32.08 6.90 -10.90
N GLN A 287 -32.09 6.04 -9.88
CA GLN A 287 -31.56 6.37 -8.56
C GLN A 287 -30.03 6.32 -8.58
N LYS A 288 -29.40 7.37 -8.06
CA LYS A 288 -27.95 7.55 -7.99
C LYS A 288 -27.41 7.23 -6.60
N PHE A 289 -26.27 6.55 -6.54
CA PHE A 289 -25.60 6.18 -5.29
C PHE A 289 -24.14 6.60 -5.30
N THR A 290 -23.67 7.14 -4.18
CA THR A 290 -22.26 7.55 -3.96
C THR A 290 -21.44 6.45 -3.30
N SER A 291 -22.05 5.31 -2.94
CA SER A 291 -21.36 4.13 -2.42
C SER A 291 -22.06 2.84 -2.87
N LEU A 292 -21.28 1.78 -3.06
CA LEU A 292 -21.80 0.45 -3.40
C LEU A 292 -22.59 -0.17 -2.22
N ASP A 293 -22.15 0.07 -0.98
CA ASP A 293 -22.85 -0.33 0.25
C ASP A 293 -24.30 0.18 0.26
N ALA A 294 -24.49 1.48 -0.01
CA ALA A 294 -25.82 2.09 -0.02
C ALA A 294 -26.70 1.51 -1.14
N ALA A 295 -26.12 1.24 -2.32
CA ALA A 295 -26.85 0.62 -3.42
C ALA A 295 -27.32 -0.80 -3.06
N ILE A 296 -26.44 -1.64 -2.51
CA ILE A 296 -26.77 -3.01 -2.08
C ILE A 296 -27.78 -3.01 -0.93
N ALA A 297 -27.61 -2.11 0.05
CA ALA A 297 -28.50 -1.99 1.20
C ALA A 297 -29.92 -1.53 0.80
N SER A 298 -30.04 -0.73 -0.26
CA SER A 298 -31.34 -0.24 -0.73
C SER A 298 -32.26 -1.34 -1.29
N VAL A 299 -31.70 -2.50 -1.66
CA VAL A 299 -32.47 -3.64 -2.16
C VAL A 299 -33.03 -4.45 -0.97
N PRO A 300 -34.36 -4.58 -0.80
CA PRO A 300 -34.94 -5.32 0.32
C PRO A 300 -34.72 -6.85 0.19
N ALA A 301 -34.92 -7.59 1.28
CA ALA A 301 -34.99 -9.06 1.24
C ALA A 301 -36.16 -9.50 0.33
N GLY A 302 -35.95 -10.53 -0.47
CA GLY A 302 -36.81 -10.96 -1.59
C GLY A 302 -36.68 -10.10 -2.85
N GLY A 303 -36.01 -8.94 -2.77
CA GLY A 303 -35.84 -8.00 -3.87
C GLY A 303 -34.82 -8.45 -4.92
N THR A 304 -34.96 -7.89 -6.11
CA THR A 304 -34.00 -8.01 -7.22
C THR A 304 -33.71 -6.63 -7.77
N ALA A 305 -32.43 -6.28 -7.96
CA ALA A 305 -32.04 -5.03 -8.60
C ALA A 305 -30.80 -5.21 -9.48
N THR A 306 -30.68 -4.36 -10.50
CA THR A 306 -29.45 -4.20 -11.27
C THR A 306 -28.75 -2.93 -10.82
N ILE A 307 -27.50 -3.08 -10.38
CA ILE A 307 -26.60 -1.97 -10.03
C ILE A 307 -25.68 -1.76 -11.24
N THR A 308 -25.77 -0.60 -11.88
CA THR A 308 -24.92 -0.22 -13.01
C THR A 308 -23.79 0.67 -12.54
N LEU A 309 -22.54 0.32 -12.83
CA LEU A 309 -21.39 1.14 -12.47
C LEU A 309 -21.24 2.36 -13.40
N LEU A 310 -20.84 3.49 -12.81
CA LEU A 310 -20.54 4.73 -13.54
C LEU A 310 -19.05 5.05 -13.59
N GLN A 311 -18.24 4.32 -12.83
CA GLN A 311 -16.79 4.40 -12.77
C GLN A 311 -16.22 3.12 -12.15
N SER A 312 -14.91 2.90 -12.29
CA SER A 312 -14.23 1.82 -11.58
C SER A 312 -14.22 2.09 -10.06
N ILE A 313 -14.38 1.04 -9.27
CA ILE A 313 -14.51 1.12 -7.81
C ILE A 313 -13.49 0.18 -7.17
N THR A 314 -12.72 0.69 -6.19
CA THR A 314 -12.07 -0.15 -5.18
C THR A 314 -12.91 -0.08 -3.91
N HIS A 315 -13.49 -1.22 -3.52
CA HIS A 315 -14.34 -1.36 -2.35
C HIS A 315 -13.63 -2.17 -1.28
N THR A 316 -13.43 -1.58 -0.10
CA THR A 316 -12.56 -2.15 0.95
C THR A 316 -13.32 -2.77 2.13
N LYS A 317 -14.64 -2.93 2.02
CA LYS A 317 -15.48 -3.55 3.05
C LYS A 317 -16.04 -4.87 2.56
N HIS A 318 -16.30 -5.77 3.50
CA HIS A 318 -16.95 -7.04 3.21
C HIS A 318 -18.35 -6.83 2.64
N ILE A 319 -18.68 -7.54 1.56
CA ILE A 319 -20.01 -7.50 0.95
C ILE A 319 -20.85 -8.68 1.45
N ARG A 320 -22.05 -8.39 1.96
CA ARG A 320 -23.05 -9.39 2.35
C ARG A 320 -24.27 -9.30 1.45
N VAL A 321 -24.59 -10.39 0.75
CA VAL A 321 -25.82 -10.55 -0.04
C VAL A 321 -26.64 -11.69 0.55
N GLU A 322 -27.74 -11.34 1.20
CA GLU A 322 -28.60 -12.31 1.89
C GLU A 322 -30.04 -12.15 1.43
N LYS A 323 -30.68 -13.27 1.05
CA LYS A 323 -32.10 -13.34 0.67
C LYS A 323 -32.50 -12.35 -0.43
N LYS A 324 -31.58 -11.89 -1.28
CA LYS A 324 -31.85 -10.91 -2.34
C LYS A 324 -30.99 -11.16 -3.57
N THR A 325 -31.38 -10.64 -4.73
CA THR A 325 -30.61 -10.74 -5.97
C THR A 325 -30.04 -9.38 -6.36
N ILE A 326 -28.72 -9.32 -6.49
CA ILE A 326 -27.96 -8.18 -7.01
C ILE A 326 -27.37 -8.59 -8.35
N ASN A 327 -27.78 -7.94 -9.43
CA ASN A 327 -27.13 -8.04 -10.72
C ASN A 327 -26.17 -6.86 -10.87
N LEU A 328 -24.88 -7.11 -10.98
CA LEU A 328 -23.89 -6.07 -11.26
C LEU A 328 -23.73 -5.93 -12.77
N ASP A 329 -24.11 -4.78 -13.30
CA ASP A 329 -23.76 -4.35 -14.65
C ASP A 329 -22.51 -3.48 -14.56
N LEU A 330 -21.37 -4.04 -14.96
CA LEU A 330 -20.07 -3.40 -14.80
C LEU A 330 -19.76 -2.41 -15.93
N GLU A 331 -20.52 -2.43 -17.04
CA GLU A 331 -20.19 -1.66 -18.24
C GLU A 331 -18.70 -1.84 -18.63
N ASN A 332 -17.94 -0.77 -18.81
CA ASN A 332 -16.50 -0.81 -19.05
C ASN A 332 -15.66 -0.52 -17.79
N TYR A 333 -16.24 -0.68 -16.60
CA TYR A 333 -15.64 -0.30 -15.33
C TYR A 333 -15.30 -1.52 -14.46
N ASP A 334 -14.15 -1.47 -13.80
CA ASP A 334 -13.71 -2.55 -12.92
C ASP A 334 -14.21 -2.34 -11.49
N LEU A 335 -14.65 -3.42 -10.86
CA LEU A 335 -14.90 -3.50 -9.43
C LEU A 335 -13.81 -4.36 -8.79
N LEU A 336 -12.99 -3.76 -7.92
CA LEU A 336 -12.08 -4.48 -7.04
C LEU A 336 -12.66 -4.50 -5.63
N LEU A 337 -13.01 -5.68 -5.12
CA LEU A 337 -13.28 -5.89 -3.70
C LEU A 337 -11.97 -6.25 -3.00
N ASP A 338 -11.36 -5.30 -2.29
CA ASP A 338 -10.07 -5.47 -1.63
C ASP A 338 -10.21 -5.42 -0.10
N THR A 339 -10.35 -6.59 0.51
CA THR A 339 -10.35 -6.75 1.97
C THR A 339 -9.02 -7.33 2.46
N SER A 340 -7.93 -7.21 1.69
CA SER A 340 -6.63 -7.80 2.05
C SER A 340 -5.93 -7.11 3.22
N ALA A 341 -6.31 -5.87 3.53
CA ALA A 341 -5.85 -5.18 4.72
C ALA A 341 -6.63 -5.57 6.00
N ASP A 342 -7.80 -6.22 5.87
CA ASP A 342 -8.61 -6.65 7.00
C ASP A 342 -8.21 -8.07 7.42
N LEU A 343 -7.57 -8.17 8.59
CA LEU A 343 -7.10 -9.44 9.15
C LEU A 343 -8.19 -10.22 9.90
N SER A 344 -9.44 -9.75 9.88
CA SER A 344 -10.55 -10.44 10.51
C SER A 344 -10.88 -11.75 9.78
N TYR A 345 -11.46 -12.69 10.53
CA TYR A 345 -11.89 -13.98 9.99
C TYR A 345 -13.24 -13.89 9.26
N ILE A 346 -13.41 -12.87 8.41
CA ILE A 346 -14.64 -12.60 7.66
C ILE A 346 -14.35 -12.75 6.16
N PRO A 347 -15.15 -13.53 5.41
CA PRO A 347 -14.98 -13.62 3.97
C PRO A 347 -15.21 -12.28 3.26
N ALA A 348 -14.51 -12.01 2.16
CA ALA A 348 -14.67 -10.75 1.41
C ALA A 348 -16.09 -10.62 0.83
N LEU A 349 -16.57 -11.67 0.16
CA LEU A 349 -17.94 -11.78 -0.35
C LEU A 349 -18.67 -12.92 0.35
N ARG A 350 -19.78 -12.59 1.04
CA ARG A 350 -20.67 -13.55 1.69
C ARG A 350 -22.02 -13.56 0.99
N VAL A 351 -22.40 -14.70 0.43
CA VAL A 351 -23.72 -14.90 -0.17
C VAL A 351 -24.50 -15.95 0.60
N LEU A 352 -25.64 -15.56 1.16
CA LEU A 352 -26.33 -16.31 2.21
C LEU A 352 -27.81 -16.52 1.90
N ASP A 353 -28.34 -17.68 2.28
CA ASP A 353 -29.79 -17.95 2.36
C ASP A 353 -30.58 -17.49 1.12
N GLY A 354 -30.21 -17.99 -0.06
CA GLY A 354 -30.86 -17.62 -1.33
C GLY A 354 -30.42 -16.27 -1.91
N GLY A 355 -29.44 -15.61 -1.29
CA GLY A 355 -28.78 -14.43 -1.85
C GLY A 355 -28.11 -14.75 -3.19
N LYS A 356 -28.08 -13.78 -4.10
CA LYS A 356 -27.43 -13.93 -5.41
C LYS A 356 -26.69 -12.66 -5.78
N LEU A 357 -25.41 -12.77 -6.10
CA LEU A 357 -24.63 -11.70 -6.72
C LEU A 357 -24.15 -12.19 -8.08
N LYS A 358 -24.76 -11.65 -9.14
CA LYS A 358 -24.52 -12.08 -10.52
C LYS A 358 -23.88 -10.95 -11.31
N LEU A 359 -23.12 -11.31 -12.34
CA LEU A 359 -22.69 -10.36 -13.37
C LEU A 359 -23.70 -10.37 -14.52
N THR A 360 -24.06 -9.18 -15.00
CA THR A 360 -24.96 -8.97 -16.15
C THR A 360 -24.35 -7.94 -17.09
N GLY A 361 -25.02 -7.71 -18.22
CA GLY A 361 -24.58 -6.75 -19.23
C GLY A 361 -23.58 -7.35 -20.21
N THR A 362 -23.24 -6.57 -21.24
CA THR A 362 -22.26 -6.95 -22.29
C THR A 362 -20.94 -6.19 -22.14
N GLY A 363 -20.74 -5.58 -20.97
CA GLY A 363 -19.58 -4.78 -20.63
C GLY A 363 -18.27 -5.56 -20.60
N THR A 364 -17.15 -4.83 -20.59
CA THR A 364 -15.79 -5.39 -20.47
C THR A 364 -15.22 -5.31 -19.05
N GLY A 365 -15.92 -4.61 -18.14
CA GLY A 365 -15.53 -4.45 -16.75
C GLY A 365 -15.43 -5.78 -16.01
N LYS A 366 -14.49 -5.86 -15.05
CA LYS A 366 -14.20 -7.06 -14.28
C LYS A 366 -14.52 -6.87 -12.81
N PHE A 367 -15.10 -7.89 -12.19
CA PHE A 367 -15.25 -7.97 -10.74
C PHE A 367 -14.17 -8.86 -10.14
N ASN A 368 -13.11 -8.26 -9.61
CA ASN A 368 -11.99 -8.96 -8.97
C ASN A 368 -12.12 -8.91 -7.45
N VAL A 369 -11.71 -9.98 -6.77
CA VAL A 369 -11.72 -10.08 -5.30
C VAL A 369 -10.30 -10.32 -4.81
N LYS A 370 -9.85 -9.49 -3.88
CA LYS A 370 -8.59 -9.63 -3.17
C LYS A 370 -8.85 -9.65 -1.67
N SER A 371 -8.35 -10.65 -0.95
CA SER A 371 -8.67 -10.83 0.47
C SER A 371 -7.51 -11.41 1.27
N PHE A 372 -7.50 -11.15 2.57
CA PHE A 372 -6.61 -11.83 3.50
C PHE A 372 -7.17 -13.21 3.86
N ASN A 373 -8.43 -13.24 4.28
CA ASN A 373 -9.16 -14.47 4.58
C ASN A 373 -9.87 -15.03 3.32
N THR A 374 -10.86 -15.92 3.48
CA THR A 374 -11.67 -16.46 2.39
C THR A 374 -12.20 -15.39 1.43
N ALA A 375 -12.01 -15.56 0.12
CA ALA A 375 -12.50 -14.57 -0.85
C ALA A 375 -14.02 -14.65 -1.05
N ILE A 376 -14.55 -15.85 -1.32
CA ILE A 376 -15.99 -16.06 -1.49
C ILE A 376 -16.48 -17.16 -0.54
N ALA A 377 -17.46 -16.82 0.29
CA ALA A 377 -18.21 -17.78 1.09
C ALA A 377 -19.67 -17.83 0.67
N ILE A 378 -20.13 -18.98 0.19
CA ILE A 378 -21.54 -19.25 -0.05
C ILE A 378 -22.07 -20.20 1.03
N ASN A 379 -23.03 -19.73 1.82
CA ASN A 379 -23.68 -20.56 2.84
C ASN A 379 -25.20 -20.59 2.66
N GLY A 380 -25.76 -21.79 2.70
CA GLY A 380 -27.21 -22.00 2.65
C GLY A 380 -27.75 -22.37 1.26
N VAL A 381 -29.07 -22.40 1.17
CA VAL A 381 -29.79 -22.94 0.00
C VAL A 381 -29.95 -21.88 -1.10
N ASN A 382 -29.74 -22.26 -2.37
CA ASN A 382 -29.93 -21.49 -3.59
C ASN A 382 -29.12 -20.18 -3.67
N ALA A 383 -27.95 -20.13 -3.02
CA ALA A 383 -27.09 -18.97 -3.04
C ALA A 383 -26.12 -18.98 -4.24
N GLU A 384 -25.87 -17.82 -4.84
CA GLU A 384 -25.13 -17.73 -6.11
C GLU A 384 -24.15 -16.55 -6.16
N ALA A 385 -22.93 -16.76 -6.66
CA ALA A 385 -21.94 -15.71 -6.86
C ALA A 385 -21.19 -15.87 -8.19
N THR A 386 -21.02 -14.76 -8.91
CA THR A 386 -20.14 -14.70 -10.09
C THR A 386 -19.09 -13.61 -9.93
N VAL A 387 -17.82 -13.95 -10.10
CA VAL A 387 -16.68 -13.02 -10.11
C VAL A 387 -15.75 -13.31 -11.29
N HIS A 388 -14.75 -12.46 -11.53
CA HIS A 388 -13.70 -12.68 -12.50
C HIS A 388 -12.49 -13.38 -11.89
N ASN A 389 -11.73 -12.71 -11.02
CA ASN A 389 -10.50 -13.27 -10.46
C ASN A 389 -10.50 -13.21 -8.94
N ILE A 390 -9.77 -14.13 -8.32
CA ILE A 390 -9.59 -14.23 -6.87
C ILE A 390 -8.10 -14.23 -6.53
N GLU A 391 -7.70 -13.38 -5.58
CA GLU A 391 -6.40 -13.42 -4.91
C GLU A 391 -6.58 -13.47 -3.39
N VAL A 392 -6.08 -14.52 -2.74
CA VAL A 392 -6.06 -14.68 -1.28
C VAL A 392 -4.62 -14.65 -0.77
N THR A 393 -4.30 -13.67 0.07
CA THR A 393 -2.94 -13.47 0.61
C THR A 393 -2.71 -14.20 1.94
N GLY A 394 -3.76 -14.66 2.60
CA GLY A 394 -3.67 -15.49 3.81
C GLY A 394 -3.60 -16.98 3.50
N ASP A 395 -3.93 -17.79 4.51
CA ASP A 395 -3.89 -19.26 4.50
C ASP A 395 -5.28 -19.91 4.35
N ASN A 396 -6.26 -19.14 3.88
CA ASN A 396 -7.66 -19.56 3.75
C ASN A 396 -8.09 -19.76 2.29
N ASP A 397 -9.39 -19.93 2.05
CA ASP A 397 -9.90 -20.47 0.78
C ASP A 397 -10.17 -19.39 -0.28
N GLY A 398 -9.92 -19.70 -1.55
CA GLY A 398 -10.43 -18.89 -2.65
C GLY A 398 -11.96 -18.94 -2.68
N VAL A 399 -12.51 -20.15 -2.74
CA VAL A 399 -13.95 -20.41 -2.65
C VAL A 399 -14.21 -21.38 -1.51
N TYR A 400 -15.10 -21.00 -0.60
CA TYR A 400 -15.66 -21.87 0.44
C TYR A 400 -17.17 -21.96 0.27
N MET A 401 -17.70 -23.17 0.09
CA MET A 401 -19.14 -23.40 0.00
C MET A 401 -19.60 -24.36 1.10
N TYR A 402 -20.62 -23.97 1.86
CA TYR A 402 -21.17 -24.76 2.94
C TYR A 402 -22.70 -24.85 2.85
N GLY A 403 -23.21 -26.09 2.90
CA GLY A 403 -24.65 -26.35 2.91
C GLY A 403 -25.31 -25.93 4.23
N SER A 404 -26.65 -25.93 4.28
CA SER A 404 -27.37 -25.65 5.53
C SER A 404 -28.34 -26.77 5.92
N GLY A 405 -28.70 -26.81 7.21
CA GLY A 405 -29.58 -27.83 7.79
C GLY A 405 -28.89 -29.18 7.99
N ASP A 406 -29.66 -30.16 8.47
CA ASP A 406 -29.17 -31.49 8.87
C ASP A 406 -28.59 -32.31 7.72
N TYR A 407 -28.88 -31.92 6.47
CA TYR A 407 -28.44 -32.60 5.24
C TYR A 407 -27.50 -31.76 4.37
N LEU A 408 -27.05 -30.60 4.87
CA LEU A 408 -26.16 -29.68 4.15
C LEU A 408 -26.66 -29.34 2.74
N GLU A 409 -27.96 -29.14 2.56
CA GLU A 409 -28.52 -28.76 1.27
C GLU A 409 -28.00 -27.37 0.87
N SER A 410 -27.60 -27.24 -0.39
CA SER A 410 -27.20 -25.96 -0.97
C SER A 410 -27.88 -25.69 -2.30
N ASN A 411 -27.66 -26.48 -3.35
CA ASN A 411 -27.98 -26.04 -4.73
C ASN A 411 -27.33 -24.68 -5.08
N GLY A 412 -26.24 -24.34 -4.39
CA GLY A 412 -25.51 -23.10 -4.57
C GLY A 412 -24.57 -23.17 -5.77
N ILE A 413 -24.31 -22.02 -6.38
CA ILE A 413 -23.48 -21.93 -7.59
C ILE A 413 -22.44 -20.82 -7.41
N VAL A 414 -21.16 -21.16 -7.56
CA VAL A 414 -20.08 -20.18 -7.66
C VAL A 414 -19.46 -20.28 -9.05
N THR A 415 -19.37 -19.15 -9.74
CA THR A 415 -18.64 -19.04 -11.00
C THR A 415 -17.49 -18.05 -10.86
N VAL A 416 -16.26 -18.51 -11.11
CA VAL A 416 -15.07 -17.67 -11.24
C VAL A 416 -14.69 -17.67 -12.72
N ASN A 417 -14.86 -16.54 -13.40
CA ASN A 417 -14.64 -16.45 -14.86
C ASN A 417 -13.16 -16.49 -15.27
N GLY A 418 -12.24 -16.30 -14.33
CA GLY A 418 -10.80 -16.33 -14.54
C GLY A 418 -10.11 -17.13 -13.45
N ASP A 419 -9.03 -16.59 -12.91
CA ASP A 419 -8.09 -17.35 -12.08
C ASP A 419 -8.41 -17.28 -10.58
N ILE A 420 -8.04 -18.34 -9.86
CA ILE A 420 -7.95 -18.37 -8.40
C ILE A 420 -6.48 -18.50 -8.02
N LYS A 421 -5.98 -17.55 -7.22
CA LYS A 421 -4.66 -17.62 -6.60
C LYS A 421 -4.79 -17.54 -5.09
N THR A 422 -4.35 -18.56 -4.37
CA THR A 422 -4.25 -18.55 -2.91
C THR A 422 -2.82 -18.84 -2.50
N GLU A 423 -2.19 -17.93 -1.76
CA GLU A 423 -0.77 -18.04 -1.44
C GLU A 423 -0.48 -19.27 -0.56
N LYS A 424 -1.09 -19.33 0.63
CA LYS A 424 -0.85 -20.41 1.61
C LYS A 424 -2.05 -21.32 1.83
N GLY A 425 -3.15 -21.00 1.17
CA GLY A 425 -4.46 -21.58 1.43
C GLY A 425 -4.92 -22.58 0.39
N ASN A 426 -6.24 -22.73 0.31
CA ASN A 426 -6.88 -23.68 -0.59
C ASN A 426 -7.51 -22.94 -1.79
N GLY A 427 -7.61 -23.58 -2.94
CA GLY A 427 -8.31 -23.03 -4.10
C GLY A 427 -9.82 -23.06 -3.88
N VAL A 428 -10.39 -24.27 -3.87
CA VAL A 428 -11.84 -24.49 -3.75
C VAL A 428 -12.13 -25.57 -2.70
N ILE A 429 -12.97 -25.24 -1.72
CA ILE A 429 -13.48 -26.17 -0.70
C ILE A 429 -15.01 -26.19 -0.76
N VAL A 430 -15.59 -27.39 -0.92
CA VAL A 430 -17.05 -27.56 -0.97
C VAL A 430 -17.50 -28.60 0.04
N ASN A 431 -18.32 -28.18 0.99
CA ASN A 431 -19.01 -29.03 1.95
C ASN A 431 -20.52 -28.76 1.91
N ALA A 432 -21.13 -29.11 0.77
CA ALA A 432 -22.50 -28.74 0.45
C ALA A 432 -23.10 -29.70 -0.56
N LYS A 433 -24.28 -30.25 -0.29
CA LYS A 433 -25.01 -31.13 -1.21
C LYS A 433 -25.56 -30.34 -2.41
N ASN A 434 -25.46 -30.93 -3.59
CA ASN A 434 -25.83 -30.31 -4.88
C ASN A 434 -25.13 -28.97 -5.16
N GLY A 435 -24.00 -28.69 -4.49
CA GLY A 435 -23.22 -27.48 -4.72
C GLY A 435 -22.46 -27.55 -6.04
N LYS A 436 -22.35 -26.43 -6.75
CA LYS A 436 -21.61 -26.34 -8.01
C LYS A 436 -20.60 -25.21 -7.98
N VAL A 437 -19.33 -25.51 -8.27
CA VAL A 437 -18.28 -24.50 -8.48
C VAL A 437 -17.70 -24.65 -9.88
N ILE A 438 -17.65 -23.54 -10.62
CA ILE A 438 -17.05 -23.47 -11.95
C ILE A 438 -15.93 -22.44 -11.91
N VAL A 439 -14.73 -22.84 -12.32
CA VAL A 439 -13.56 -21.97 -12.49
C VAL A 439 -13.16 -22.00 -13.95
N ASN A 440 -13.23 -20.87 -14.65
CA ASN A 440 -12.91 -20.74 -16.08
C ASN A 440 -11.47 -20.27 -16.33
N GLY A 441 -10.59 -20.49 -15.36
CA GLY A 441 -9.16 -20.19 -15.42
C GLY A 441 -8.38 -21.18 -14.57
N LYS A 442 -7.15 -20.82 -14.23
CA LYS A 442 -6.28 -21.69 -13.43
C LYS A 442 -6.53 -21.53 -11.93
N ILE A 443 -6.21 -22.58 -11.18
CA ILE A 443 -6.10 -22.55 -9.72
C ILE A 443 -4.63 -22.67 -9.35
N THR A 444 -4.11 -21.71 -8.59
CA THR A 444 -2.80 -21.81 -7.92
C THR A 444 -3.04 -21.74 -6.42
N ALA A 445 -2.62 -22.77 -5.68
CA ALA A 445 -2.86 -22.87 -4.25
C ALA A 445 -1.60 -23.33 -3.49
N GLY A 446 -1.47 -22.90 -2.24
CA GLY A 446 -0.38 -23.34 -1.36
C GLY A 446 -0.62 -24.69 -0.67
N LYS A 447 -1.89 -25.12 -0.53
CA LYS A 447 -2.23 -26.31 0.28
C LYS A 447 -3.10 -27.32 -0.45
N ILE A 448 -4.27 -26.90 -0.94
CA ILE A 448 -5.21 -27.78 -1.64
C ILE A 448 -5.73 -27.07 -2.88
N GLY A 449 -5.75 -27.75 -4.03
CA GLY A 449 -6.36 -27.21 -5.24
C GLY A 449 -7.90 -27.25 -5.13
N VAL A 450 -8.45 -28.45 -5.01
CA VAL A 450 -9.89 -28.71 -4.85
C VAL A 450 -10.13 -29.77 -3.76
N GLU A 451 -11.02 -29.49 -2.80
CA GLU A 451 -11.57 -30.49 -1.87
C GLU A 451 -13.10 -30.47 -1.86
N ILE A 452 -13.71 -31.65 -2.01
CA ILE A 452 -15.16 -31.85 -1.86
C ILE A 452 -15.43 -32.87 -0.75
N ALA A 453 -16.18 -32.48 0.28
CA ALA A 453 -16.65 -33.38 1.34
C ALA A 453 -17.79 -34.30 0.86
N SER A 454 -18.06 -35.39 1.59
CA SER A 454 -18.99 -36.46 1.22
C SER A 454 -20.48 -36.05 1.17
N ASN A 455 -20.85 -35.22 0.19
CA ASN A 455 -22.18 -34.69 -0.02
C ASN A 455 -22.64 -34.98 -1.46
N PRO A 456 -23.67 -35.81 -1.69
CA PRO A 456 -24.06 -36.23 -3.04
C PRO A 456 -24.43 -35.09 -3.99
N GLY A 457 -24.17 -35.29 -5.28
CA GLY A 457 -24.56 -34.34 -6.34
C GLY A 457 -23.71 -33.07 -6.43
N THR A 458 -22.64 -33.00 -5.64
CA THR A 458 -21.71 -31.87 -5.63
C THR A 458 -20.73 -31.97 -6.79
N GLU A 459 -20.54 -30.86 -7.51
CA GLU A 459 -19.71 -30.81 -8.72
C GLU A 459 -18.72 -29.64 -8.65
N VAL A 460 -17.45 -29.90 -8.98
CA VAL A 460 -16.46 -28.84 -9.25
C VAL A 460 -15.92 -29.01 -10.66
N THR A 461 -15.92 -27.93 -11.45
CA THR A 461 -15.34 -27.89 -12.79
C THR A 461 -14.27 -26.83 -12.85
N VAL A 462 -13.07 -27.19 -13.33
CA VAL A 462 -11.94 -26.29 -13.54
C VAL A 462 -11.53 -26.35 -15.00
N ASN A 463 -11.84 -25.30 -15.76
CA ASN A 463 -11.50 -25.17 -17.17
C ASN A 463 -10.10 -24.53 -17.33
N GLY A 464 -9.10 -25.12 -16.69
CA GLY A 464 -7.73 -24.65 -16.64
C GLY A 464 -6.84 -25.55 -15.80
N ASP A 465 -5.61 -25.11 -15.56
CA ASP A 465 -4.63 -25.87 -14.78
C ASP A 465 -4.87 -25.75 -13.28
N ILE A 466 -4.50 -26.78 -12.53
CA ILE A 466 -4.41 -26.74 -11.08
C ILE A 466 -2.94 -26.91 -10.68
N THR A 467 -2.37 -25.92 -10.03
CA THR A 467 -1.01 -25.97 -9.46
C THR A 467 -1.08 -25.84 -7.95
N VAL A 468 -0.55 -26.83 -7.24
CA VAL A 468 -0.50 -26.82 -5.78
C VAL A 468 0.93 -27.02 -5.31
N ILE A 469 1.55 -25.95 -4.83
CA ILE A 469 2.96 -25.95 -4.42
C ILE A 469 3.08 -25.12 -3.15
N ASP A 470 3.66 -25.70 -2.10
CA ASP A 470 4.06 -24.98 -0.89
C ASP A 470 5.58 -24.78 -0.92
N ASP A 471 6.02 -23.53 -1.04
CA ASP A 471 7.43 -23.15 -1.05
C ASP A 471 8.02 -22.95 0.35
N ARG A 472 7.22 -23.16 1.41
CA ARG A 472 7.66 -22.94 2.79
C ARG A 472 8.57 -24.07 3.29
N PRO A 473 9.60 -23.72 4.08
CA PRO A 473 10.56 -24.69 4.62
C PRO A 473 9.98 -25.60 5.72
N ASP A 474 8.82 -25.24 6.29
CA ASP A 474 8.13 -25.98 7.34
C ASP A 474 6.99 -26.86 6.80
N ASN A 475 7.13 -27.38 5.58
CA ASN A 475 6.13 -28.18 4.85
C ASN A 475 5.59 -29.40 5.65
N LEU A 476 4.70 -29.11 6.60
CA LEU A 476 4.10 -30.02 7.58
C LEU A 476 2.69 -30.46 7.15
N TYR A 477 2.17 -29.90 6.06
CA TYR A 477 0.77 -30.05 5.67
C TYR A 477 0.61 -31.08 4.56
N ASN A 478 -0.53 -31.77 4.59
CA ASN A 478 -0.92 -32.77 3.60
C ASN A 478 -1.36 -32.03 2.32
N ILE A 479 -0.42 -31.77 1.40
CA ILE A 479 -0.66 -31.01 0.16
C ILE A 479 -1.41 -31.88 -0.83
N VAL A 480 -2.49 -31.35 -1.44
CA VAL A 480 -3.31 -32.14 -2.36
C VAL A 480 -3.71 -31.38 -3.59
N GLY A 481 -3.55 -31.97 -4.77
CA GLY A 481 -4.11 -31.42 -6.00
C GLY A 481 -5.62 -31.41 -5.95
N ILE A 482 -6.22 -32.60 -5.97
CA ILE A 482 -7.67 -32.80 -5.94
C ILE A 482 -8.03 -33.89 -4.92
N ARG A 483 -9.05 -33.64 -4.11
CA ARG A 483 -9.61 -34.61 -3.16
C ARG A 483 -11.14 -34.55 -3.19
N ALA A 484 -11.79 -35.69 -3.38
CA ALA A 484 -13.24 -35.74 -3.37
C ALA A 484 -13.74 -37.00 -2.65
N TYR A 485 -14.86 -36.85 -1.93
CA TYR A 485 -15.47 -37.90 -1.14
C TYR A 485 -16.95 -38.08 -1.48
N GLY A 486 -17.46 -39.30 -1.36
CA GLY A 486 -18.86 -39.65 -1.62
C GLY A 486 -19.26 -39.46 -3.08
N ALA A 487 -20.57 -39.50 -3.37
CA ALA A 487 -21.11 -39.41 -4.73
C ALA A 487 -21.00 -37.99 -5.34
N THR A 488 -19.77 -37.53 -5.57
CA THR A 488 -19.38 -36.20 -6.05
C THR A 488 -18.54 -36.30 -7.32
N THR A 489 -18.44 -35.19 -8.05
CA THR A 489 -17.68 -35.13 -9.30
C THR A 489 -16.71 -33.96 -9.33
N VAL A 490 -15.51 -34.21 -9.87
CA VAL A 490 -14.54 -33.17 -10.22
C VAL A 490 -14.11 -33.36 -11.68
N SER A 491 -14.15 -32.29 -12.47
CA SER A 491 -13.67 -32.28 -13.85
C SER A 491 -12.64 -31.18 -14.05
N VAL A 492 -11.49 -31.50 -14.65
CA VAL A 492 -10.41 -30.54 -14.94
C VAL A 492 -10.00 -30.67 -16.40
N THR A 493 -9.97 -29.56 -17.15
CA THR A 493 -9.57 -29.59 -18.56
C THR A 493 -8.07 -29.45 -18.78
N GLY A 494 -7.36 -28.86 -17.81
CA GLY A 494 -5.91 -28.62 -17.85
C GLY A 494 -5.10 -29.65 -17.07
N ASP A 495 -3.84 -29.29 -16.82
CA ASP A 495 -2.90 -30.12 -16.08
C ASP A 495 -3.07 -29.96 -14.56
N VAL A 496 -2.75 -31.00 -13.79
CA VAL A 496 -2.68 -30.97 -12.32
C VAL A 496 -1.24 -31.18 -11.88
N THR A 497 -0.63 -30.15 -11.31
CA THR A 497 0.76 -30.19 -10.80
C THR A 497 0.76 -30.03 -9.29
N VAL A 498 1.40 -30.96 -8.58
CA VAL A 498 1.47 -30.97 -7.11
C VAL A 498 2.92 -31.17 -6.67
N GLY A 499 3.44 -30.20 -5.92
CA GLY A 499 4.82 -30.20 -5.43
C GLY A 499 4.91 -30.08 -3.91
N GLY A 500 5.69 -30.95 -3.27
CA GLY A 500 5.93 -30.96 -1.84
C GLY A 500 6.55 -32.26 -1.32
N THR A 501 6.93 -32.28 -0.04
CA THR A 501 7.55 -33.46 0.62
C THR A 501 6.53 -34.54 0.98
N ASN A 502 5.29 -34.16 1.29
CA ASN A 502 4.18 -35.06 1.60
C ASN A 502 2.92 -34.62 0.85
N CYS A 503 2.89 -34.91 -0.45
CA CYS A 503 1.82 -34.48 -1.32
C CYS A 503 1.11 -35.63 -2.03
N LEU A 504 -0.12 -35.36 -2.45
CA LEU A 504 -1.00 -36.28 -3.18
C LEU A 504 -1.53 -35.58 -4.42
N GLY A 505 -1.38 -36.19 -5.59
CA GLY A 505 -1.95 -35.66 -6.84
C GLY A 505 -3.47 -35.65 -6.78
N ILE A 506 -4.09 -36.83 -6.79
CA ILE A 506 -5.55 -37.00 -6.85
C ILE A 506 -6.03 -38.04 -5.85
N HIS A 507 -7.13 -37.75 -5.14
CA HIS A 507 -7.82 -38.70 -4.27
C HIS A 507 -9.32 -38.74 -4.56
N ALA A 508 -9.83 -39.90 -4.98
CA ALA A 508 -11.26 -40.17 -5.10
C ALA A 508 -11.69 -41.24 -4.09
N SER A 509 -12.64 -40.90 -3.23
CA SER A 509 -13.22 -41.82 -2.24
C SER A 509 -14.72 -41.93 -2.46
N GLY A 510 -15.18 -42.95 -3.20
CA GLY A 510 -16.57 -43.05 -3.66
C GLY A 510 -17.03 -41.96 -4.63
N SER A 511 -16.09 -41.14 -5.10
CA SER A 511 -16.30 -40.02 -6.02
C SER A 511 -15.75 -40.32 -7.42
N THR A 512 -16.11 -39.48 -8.40
CA THR A 512 -15.55 -39.53 -9.75
C THR A 512 -14.72 -38.29 -10.04
N ILE A 513 -13.46 -38.46 -10.44
CA ILE A 513 -12.55 -37.38 -10.81
C ILE A 513 -12.05 -37.63 -12.23
N LYS A 514 -12.17 -36.62 -13.09
CA LYS A 514 -11.64 -36.63 -14.46
C LYS A 514 -10.69 -35.46 -14.69
N VAL A 515 -9.51 -35.76 -15.23
CA VAL A 515 -8.51 -34.79 -15.66
C VAL A 515 -8.21 -35.04 -17.14
N ASP A 516 -8.54 -34.08 -18.00
CA ASP A 516 -8.30 -34.18 -19.44
C ASP A 516 -6.83 -33.89 -19.81
N GLY A 517 -6.05 -33.33 -18.88
CA GLY A 517 -4.61 -33.11 -19.00
C GLY A 517 -3.74 -34.17 -18.30
N ASN A 518 -2.51 -33.77 -17.99
CA ASN A 518 -1.53 -34.55 -17.25
C ASN A 518 -1.66 -34.35 -15.74
N VAL A 519 -1.16 -35.32 -14.98
CA VAL A 519 -0.99 -35.22 -13.54
C VAL A 519 0.48 -35.43 -13.19
N ALA A 520 1.07 -34.46 -12.52
CA ALA A 520 2.43 -34.52 -11.99
C ALA A 520 2.40 -34.33 -10.46
N SER A 521 2.91 -35.29 -9.70
CA SER A 521 3.02 -35.22 -8.25
C SER A 521 4.44 -35.60 -7.80
N THR A 522 5.08 -34.83 -6.93
CA THR A 522 6.37 -35.25 -6.34
C THR A 522 6.21 -36.37 -5.30
N GLY A 523 4.99 -36.58 -4.80
CA GLY A 523 4.62 -37.59 -3.81
C GLY A 523 3.72 -38.67 -4.41
N LYS A 524 2.63 -39.02 -3.71
CA LYS A 524 1.67 -40.00 -4.23
C LYS A 524 0.97 -39.44 -5.47
N GLY A 525 0.85 -40.26 -6.52
CA GLY A 525 0.21 -39.85 -7.78
C GLY A 525 -1.31 -39.79 -7.65
N ALA A 526 -1.93 -40.96 -7.49
CA ALA A 526 -3.38 -41.06 -7.34
C ALA A 526 -3.80 -42.09 -6.28
N GLN A 527 -4.93 -41.84 -5.62
CA GLN A 527 -5.56 -42.77 -4.69
C GLN A 527 -7.04 -42.92 -5.00
N SER A 528 -7.50 -44.16 -5.13
CA SER A 528 -8.90 -44.49 -5.34
C SER A 528 -9.37 -45.50 -4.30
N ASP A 529 -10.42 -45.17 -3.55
CA ASP A 529 -11.03 -46.05 -2.55
C ASP A 529 -12.57 -45.85 -2.47
N ALA A 530 -13.26 -46.73 -1.75
CA ALA A 530 -14.71 -46.67 -1.52
C ALA A 530 -15.60 -46.56 -2.79
N ASN A 531 -15.25 -47.24 -3.90
CA ASN A 531 -15.82 -47.11 -5.25
C ASN A 531 -15.41 -45.83 -5.98
N GLY A 532 -14.23 -45.29 -5.64
CA GLY A 532 -13.63 -44.15 -6.30
C GLY A 532 -13.29 -44.45 -7.76
N LYS A 533 -13.40 -43.43 -8.60
CA LYS A 533 -13.06 -43.51 -10.02
C LYS A 533 -12.22 -42.31 -10.41
N ILE A 534 -11.00 -42.56 -10.87
CA ILE A 534 -10.09 -41.53 -11.39
C ILE A 534 -9.82 -41.84 -12.85
N GLU A 535 -10.01 -40.85 -13.72
CA GLU A 535 -9.62 -40.88 -15.12
C GLU A 535 -8.66 -39.71 -15.39
N ILE A 536 -7.43 -40.04 -15.78
CA ILE A 536 -6.40 -39.10 -16.24
C ILE A 536 -6.21 -39.38 -17.72
N VAL A 537 -6.71 -38.50 -18.59
CA VAL A 537 -6.63 -38.69 -20.05
C VAL A 537 -5.19 -38.56 -20.53
N GLY A 538 -4.41 -37.66 -19.94
CA GLY A 538 -2.99 -37.49 -20.22
C GLY A 538 -2.10 -38.50 -19.49
N SER A 539 -0.89 -38.05 -19.16
CA SER A 539 0.10 -38.87 -18.45
C SER A 539 0.03 -38.68 -16.92
N LEU A 540 0.42 -39.72 -16.17
CA LEU A 540 0.68 -39.60 -14.73
C LEU A 540 2.17 -39.77 -14.45
N SER A 541 2.79 -38.72 -13.89
CA SER A 541 4.13 -38.78 -13.30
C SER A 541 4.02 -38.61 -11.79
N ALA A 542 4.56 -39.56 -11.03
CA ALA A 542 4.48 -39.52 -9.57
C ALA A 542 5.73 -40.07 -8.87
N GLY A 543 5.89 -39.67 -7.60
CA GLY A 543 6.80 -40.31 -6.66
C GLY A 543 6.22 -41.63 -6.11
N SER A 544 6.45 -41.88 -4.83
CA SER A 544 6.03 -43.13 -4.17
C SER A 544 4.93 -42.89 -3.12
N PRO A 545 3.90 -43.75 -3.05
CA PRO A 545 3.54 -44.75 -4.06
C PRO A 545 3.03 -44.08 -5.35
N PHE A 546 3.19 -44.73 -6.50
CA PHE A 546 2.72 -44.18 -7.77
C PHE A 546 1.19 -44.07 -7.78
N ILE A 547 0.51 -45.18 -7.47
CA ILE A 547 -0.95 -45.25 -7.32
C ILE A 547 -1.31 -46.07 -6.07
N THR A 548 -2.44 -45.75 -5.42
CA THR A 548 -3.12 -46.62 -4.44
C THR A 548 -4.53 -46.95 -4.92
N VAL A 549 -4.91 -48.23 -4.97
CA VAL A 549 -6.29 -48.70 -5.21
C VAL A 549 -6.77 -49.52 -4.02
N GLY A 550 -7.86 -49.09 -3.40
CA GLY A 550 -8.31 -49.61 -2.11
C GLY A 550 -7.22 -49.42 -1.04
N THR A 551 -6.58 -50.52 -0.64
CA THR A 551 -5.44 -50.52 0.29
C THR A 551 -4.12 -50.93 -0.36
N THR A 552 -4.12 -51.20 -1.67
CA THR A 552 -2.97 -51.73 -2.40
C THR A 552 -2.18 -50.59 -3.04
N GLU A 553 -0.90 -50.47 -2.70
CA GLU A 553 0.03 -49.60 -3.40
C GLU A 553 0.54 -50.27 -4.68
N MET A 554 0.57 -49.53 -5.79
CA MET A 554 0.96 -50.01 -7.11
C MET A 554 2.07 -49.15 -7.72
N THR A 555 3.01 -49.79 -8.40
CA THR A 555 4.07 -49.18 -9.20
C THR A 555 3.61 -48.95 -10.64
N ALA A 556 4.31 -48.09 -11.38
CA ALA A 556 3.89 -47.66 -12.72
C ALA A 556 3.82 -48.81 -13.77
N ASP A 557 4.55 -49.89 -13.56
CA ASP A 557 4.58 -51.07 -14.45
C ASP A 557 3.44 -52.08 -14.20
N GLN A 558 2.63 -51.87 -13.16
CA GLN A 558 1.53 -52.78 -12.80
C GLN A 558 0.18 -52.46 -13.46
N GLY A 559 0.11 -51.40 -14.26
CA GLY A 559 -1.10 -51.04 -15.01
C GLY A 559 -1.41 -52.04 -16.13
N THR A 560 -2.69 -52.40 -16.29
CA THR A 560 -3.14 -53.26 -17.39
C THR A 560 -3.56 -52.40 -18.59
N GLU A 561 -3.01 -52.67 -19.76
CA GLU A 561 -3.38 -51.95 -20.98
C GLU A 561 -4.85 -52.23 -21.40
N THR A 562 -5.60 -51.18 -21.70
CA THR A 562 -6.97 -51.27 -22.21
C THR A 562 -6.97 -51.33 -23.74
N VAL A 563 -8.11 -51.70 -24.34
CA VAL A 563 -8.28 -51.70 -25.81
C VAL A 563 -8.02 -50.30 -26.43
N GLY A 564 -8.13 -49.23 -25.64
CA GLY A 564 -7.87 -47.85 -26.07
C GLY A 564 -6.43 -47.37 -25.86
N GLY A 565 -5.51 -48.23 -25.41
CA GLY A 565 -4.10 -47.89 -25.17
C GLY A 565 -3.82 -47.14 -23.86
N SER A 566 -4.84 -46.96 -23.00
CA SER A 566 -4.67 -46.44 -21.64
C SER A 566 -4.25 -47.54 -20.67
N LEU A 567 -3.76 -47.19 -19.49
CA LEU A 567 -3.42 -48.12 -18.41
C LEU A 567 -4.47 -48.05 -17.30
N LEU A 568 -4.97 -49.22 -16.88
CA LEU A 568 -5.95 -49.37 -15.81
C LEU A 568 -5.31 -50.02 -14.58
N TYR A 569 -5.54 -49.41 -13.43
CA TYR A 569 -5.20 -49.90 -12.10
C TYR A 569 -6.50 -50.10 -11.34
N THR A 570 -6.75 -51.32 -10.85
CA THR A 570 -8.02 -51.64 -10.19
C THR A 570 -7.91 -52.86 -9.28
N ASP A 571 -8.73 -52.87 -8.23
CA ASP A 571 -9.03 -54.04 -7.39
C ASP A 571 -10.41 -54.67 -7.71
N GLY A 572 -11.08 -54.20 -8.77
CA GLY A 572 -12.43 -54.59 -9.18
C GLY A 572 -13.51 -53.56 -8.85
N GLU A 573 -13.37 -52.82 -7.73
CA GLU A 573 -14.33 -51.79 -7.31
C GLU A 573 -13.79 -50.37 -7.54
N ASN A 574 -12.53 -50.17 -7.17
CA ASN A 574 -11.82 -48.89 -7.28
C ASN A 574 -11.02 -48.85 -8.57
N THR A 575 -11.05 -47.73 -9.28
CA THR A 575 -10.32 -47.59 -10.55
C THR A 575 -9.50 -46.32 -10.62
N VAL A 576 -8.27 -46.44 -11.12
CA VAL A 576 -7.46 -45.33 -11.65
C VAL A 576 -7.08 -45.70 -13.10
N GLN A 577 -7.55 -44.91 -14.06
CA GLN A 577 -7.18 -45.03 -15.46
C GLN A 577 -6.29 -43.86 -15.85
N ILE A 578 -5.15 -44.13 -16.50
CA ILE A 578 -4.22 -43.12 -16.98
C ILE A 578 -3.95 -43.32 -18.47
N GLY A 579 -3.78 -42.26 -19.25
CA GLY A 579 -3.45 -42.35 -20.67
C GLY A 579 -2.06 -42.93 -20.92
N SER A 580 -1.08 -42.53 -20.12
CA SER A 580 0.30 -43.07 -20.17
C SER A 580 1.06 -42.83 -18.87
N ILE A 581 2.20 -43.50 -18.70
CA ILE A 581 3.16 -43.18 -17.63
C ILE A 581 3.93 -41.93 -18.07
N GLY A 582 3.85 -40.87 -17.27
CA GLY A 582 4.61 -39.65 -17.46
C GLY A 582 6.07 -39.85 -17.05
N ILE A 583 6.98 -39.15 -17.71
CA ILE A 583 8.39 -39.10 -17.30
C ILE A 583 8.50 -37.98 -16.26
N PRO A 584 8.87 -38.26 -15.00
CA PRO A 584 9.04 -37.21 -14.00
C PRO A 584 10.06 -36.18 -14.46
N GLU A 585 9.68 -34.91 -14.39
CA GLU A 585 10.65 -33.84 -14.55
C GLU A 585 11.72 -33.97 -13.46
N PRO A 586 13.01 -33.80 -13.81
CA PRO A 586 14.09 -33.95 -12.85
C PRO A 586 13.94 -32.95 -11.69
N ILE A 587 13.92 -33.44 -10.44
CA ILE A 587 13.87 -32.58 -9.26
C ILE A 587 15.23 -31.90 -9.09
N ILE A 588 15.26 -30.57 -9.27
CA ILE A 588 16.45 -29.73 -9.15
C ILE A 588 16.48 -29.03 -7.79
N TYR A 589 17.53 -29.26 -6.99
CA TYR A 589 17.76 -28.59 -5.71
C TYR A 589 18.71 -27.41 -5.88
N THR A 590 18.52 -26.35 -5.09
CA THR A 590 19.32 -25.11 -5.17
C THR A 590 20.52 -25.10 -4.22
N ILE A 591 21.60 -24.43 -4.62
CA ILE A 591 22.79 -24.20 -3.81
C ILE A 591 22.94 -22.71 -3.53
N THR A 592 22.89 -22.34 -2.26
CA THR A 592 23.19 -20.97 -1.80
C THR A 592 24.62 -20.89 -1.26
N VAL A 593 25.40 -19.95 -1.78
CA VAL A 593 26.80 -19.75 -1.36
C VAL A 593 26.99 -18.38 -0.72
N GLN A 594 27.47 -18.36 0.51
CA GLN A 594 27.80 -17.17 1.29
C GLN A 594 29.32 -16.97 1.43
N ASN A 595 29.75 -15.78 1.85
CA ASN A 595 31.12 -15.50 2.27
C ASN A 595 31.14 -14.59 3.51
N ASP A 596 32.30 -14.41 4.14
CA ASP A 596 32.49 -13.57 5.33
C ASP A 596 32.94 -12.12 5.03
N GLY A 597 32.85 -11.68 3.77
CA GLY A 597 33.24 -10.35 3.30
C GLY A 597 34.70 -10.22 2.85
N ASN A 598 35.55 -11.22 3.06
CA ASN A 598 36.98 -11.16 2.75
C ASN A 598 37.38 -11.89 1.45
N GLY A 599 36.40 -12.13 0.56
CA GLY A 599 36.59 -12.76 -0.73
C GLY A 599 35.26 -12.99 -1.45
N THR A 600 35.30 -13.68 -2.59
CA THR A 600 34.11 -14.11 -3.34
C THR A 600 33.98 -15.63 -3.31
N ALA A 601 32.76 -16.13 -3.50
CA ALA A 601 32.44 -17.55 -3.42
C ALA A 601 31.31 -17.92 -4.39
N SER A 602 31.38 -19.10 -5.01
CA SER A 602 30.37 -19.59 -5.95
C SER A 602 30.28 -21.12 -5.97
N ALA A 603 29.18 -21.64 -6.49
CA ALA A 603 28.96 -23.06 -6.79
C ALA A 603 28.70 -23.25 -8.28
N ARG A 604 29.13 -24.39 -8.84
CA ARG A 604 28.81 -24.79 -10.20
C ARG A 604 28.48 -26.28 -10.28
N PRO A 605 27.29 -26.66 -10.79
CA PRO A 605 26.15 -25.77 -11.07
C PRO A 605 25.56 -25.12 -9.78
N THR A 606 24.75 -24.07 -9.93
CA THR A 606 24.08 -23.38 -8.79
C THR A 606 22.78 -24.07 -8.36
N SER A 607 22.33 -25.06 -9.13
CA SER A 607 21.25 -25.98 -8.82
C SER A 607 21.46 -27.29 -9.58
N ALA A 608 21.04 -28.43 -9.03
CA ALA A 608 21.18 -29.74 -9.69
C ALA A 608 20.25 -30.82 -9.14
N GLU A 609 20.11 -31.92 -9.87
CA GLU A 609 19.47 -33.14 -9.39
C GLU A 609 20.28 -33.80 -8.26
N ALA A 610 19.60 -34.52 -7.38
CA ALA A 610 20.26 -35.36 -6.39
C ALA A 610 21.23 -36.34 -7.08
N GLY A 611 22.41 -36.51 -6.50
CA GLY A 611 23.49 -37.31 -7.09
C GLY A 611 24.45 -36.53 -8.00
N THR A 612 24.12 -35.30 -8.39
CA THR A 612 25.02 -34.46 -9.21
C THR A 612 26.20 -33.94 -8.37
N GLU A 613 27.42 -34.01 -8.90
CA GLU A 613 28.60 -33.42 -8.24
C GLU A 613 28.59 -31.89 -8.39
N ILE A 614 28.66 -31.18 -7.26
CA ILE A 614 28.75 -29.73 -7.20
C ILE A 614 30.18 -29.32 -6.88
N THR A 615 30.73 -28.35 -7.64
CA THR A 615 32.05 -27.75 -7.37
C THR A 615 31.90 -26.36 -6.77
N LEU A 616 32.59 -26.12 -5.66
CA LEU A 616 32.65 -24.83 -4.97
C LEU A 616 33.96 -24.11 -5.32
N THR A 617 33.89 -22.79 -5.50
CA THR A 617 35.06 -21.94 -5.76
C THR A 617 35.07 -20.77 -4.79
N ALA A 618 36.22 -20.47 -4.19
CA ALA A 618 36.43 -19.32 -3.33
C ALA A 618 37.66 -18.53 -3.80
N SER A 619 37.52 -17.22 -3.98
CA SER A 619 38.61 -16.32 -4.36
C SER A 619 38.85 -15.29 -3.26
N PRO A 620 39.98 -15.34 -2.54
CA PRO A 620 40.25 -14.40 -1.45
C PRO A 620 40.52 -12.98 -1.97
N ASN A 621 40.16 -11.97 -1.17
CA ASN A 621 40.59 -10.60 -1.37
C ASN A 621 42.09 -10.45 -1.04
N SER A 622 42.70 -9.35 -1.51
CA SER A 622 44.10 -9.03 -1.19
C SER A 622 44.33 -9.01 0.33
N GLY A 623 45.40 -9.69 0.78
CA GLY A 623 45.73 -9.82 2.20
C GLY A 623 44.98 -10.95 2.93
N TYR A 624 44.22 -11.78 2.22
CA TYR A 624 43.52 -12.94 2.78
C TYR A 624 43.83 -14.23 1.99
N GLN A 625 43.56 -15.37 2.60
CA GLN A 625 43.59 -16.69 1.97
C GLN A 625 42.33 -17.48 2.32
N PHE A 626 41.89 -18.36 1.43
CA PHE A 626 40.76 -19.25 1.69
C PHE A 626 41.13 -20.26 2.78
N ARG A 627 40.31 -20.34 3.83
CA ARG A 627 40.54 -21.23 4.97
C ARG A 627 39.74 -22.52 4.86
N LYS A 628 38.41 -22.41 4.73
CA LYS A 628 37.50 -23.57 4.66
C LYS A 628 36.10 -23.20 4.16
N TRP A 629 35.36 -24.22 3.74
CA TRP A 629 33.90 -24.15 3.63
C TRP A 629 33.25 -24.55 4.95
N GLN A 630 32.15 -23.87 5.29
CA GLN A 630 31.27 -24.22 6.39
C GLN A 630 29.89 -24.57 5.83
N VAL A 631 29.32 -25.71 6.22
CA VAL A 631 27.93 -26.07 5.88
C VAL A 631 27.01 -25.34 6.86
N ILE A 632 26.05 -24.59 6.32
CA ILE A 632 25.05 -23.83 7.07
C ILE A 632 23.70 -24.55 7.06
N GLY A 633 23.35 -25.18 5.93
CA GLY A 633 22.14 -25.98 5.76
C GLY A 633 22.33 -27.08 4.72
N GLY A 634 21.63 -28.20 4.91
CA GLY A 634 21.75 -29.40 4.08
C GLY A 634 22.76 -30.42 4.61
N SER A 635 22.53 -31.69 4.30
CA SER A 635 23.27 -32.85 4.82
C SER A 635 24.44 -33.25 3.93
N VAL A 636 25.44 -32.38 3.79
CA VAL A 636 26.57 -32.58 2.86
C VAL A 636 27.93 -32.59 3.56
N SER A 637 28.87 -33.38 3.02
CA SER A 637 30.28 -33.34 3.37
C SER A 637 31.08 -32.76 2.22
N ILE A 638 31.82 -31.67 2.46
CA ILE A 638 32.61 -30.99 1.43
C ILE A 638 34.02 -31.55 1.44
N ILE A 639 34.40 -32.23 0.35
CA ILE A 639 35.73 -32.82 0.15
C ILE A 639 36.34 -32.22 -1.11
N SER A 640 37.56 -31.69 -1.02
CA SER A 640 38.26 -31.07 -2.16
C SER A 640 37.41 -30.01 -2.90
N ASN A 641 36.72 -29.15 -2.14
CA ASN A 641 35.79 -28.14 -2.64
C ASN A 641 34.63 -28.70 -3.47
N LYS A 642 34.23 -29.95 -3.22
CA LYS A 642 33.11 -30.59 -3.92
C LYS A 642 32.19 -31.30 -2.94
N PHE A 643 30.94 -31.51 -3.34
CA PHE A 643 30.00 -32.40 -2.67
C PHE A 643 29.01 -32.98 -3.68
N THR A 644 28.38 -34.10 -3.34
CA THR A 644 27.28 -34.67 -4.13
C THR A 644 25.95 -34.07 -3.67
N MET A 645 25.16 -33.56 -4.62
CA MET A 645 23.88 -32.91 -4.31
C MET A 645 22.95 -33.88 -3.59
N PRO A 646 22.49 -33.57 -2.37
CA PRO A 646 21.52 -34.39 -1.66
C PRO A 646 20.11 -34.12 -2.19
N SER A 647 19.12 -34.86 -1.69
CA SER A 647 17.70 -34.65 -2.00
C SER A 647 17.10 -33.44 -1.25
N GLU A 648 17.86 -32.35 -1.09
CA GLU A 648 17.46 -31.13 -0.39
C GLU A 648 18.31 -29.91 -0.82
N ASN A 649 17.84 -28.69 -0.54
CA ASN A 649 18.61 -27.46 -0.80
C ASN A 649 19.85 -27.38 0.11
N VAL A 650 20.95 -26.83 -0.40
CA VAL A 650 22.24 -26.75 0.33
C VAL A 650 22.66 -25.30 0.50
N THR A 651 23.09 -24.93 1.70
CA THR A 651 23.70 -23.61 1.99
C THR A 651 25.10 -23.79 2.57
N VAL A 652 26.09 -23.17 1.93
CA VAL A 652 27.51 -23.21 2.36
C VAL A 652 28.09 -21.81 2.45
N LYS A 653 29.10 -21.63 3.31
CA LYS A 653 29.81 -20.36 3.52
C LYS A 653 31.32 -20.53 3.34
N ALA A 654 31.92 -19.70 2.49
CA ALA A 654 33.38 -19.57 2.41
C ALA A 654 33.91 -18.75 3.60
N VAL A 655 34.90 -19.29 4.30
CA VAL A 655 35.60 -18.61 5.39
C VAL A 655 37.04 -18.33 4.96
N PHE A 656 37.48 -17.10 5.14
CA PHE A 656 38.81 -16.62 4.79
C PHE A 656 39.60 -16.23 6.05
N GLU A 657 40.93 -16.21 5.96
CA GLU A 657 41.81 -15.76 7.04
C GLU A 657 42.90 -14.83 6.50
N LYS A 658 43.41 -13.94 7.36
CA LYS A 658 44.36 -12.90 6.95
C LYS A 658 45.75 -13.50 6.69
N THR A 659 46.37 -13.13 5.57
CA THR A 659 47.74 -13.51 5.21
C THR A 659 48.72 -12.68 6.03
N VAL A 660 49.49 -13.32 6.93
CA VAL A 660 50.53 -12.64 7.71
C VAL A 660 51.84 -12.68 6.92
N ALA A 661 52.34 -11.52 6.49
CA ALA A 661 53.66 -11.41 5.86
C ALA A 661 54.74 -11.35 6.95
N THR A 662 55.67 -12.32 6.96
CA THR A 662 56.80 -12.34 7.89
C THR A 662 57.86 -11.31 7.47
N THR A 663 58.13 -10.32 8.32
CA THR A 663 59.27 -9.40 8.20
C THR A 663 60.43 -9.85 9.10
N TYR A 664 61.65 -9.45 8.74
CA TYR A 664 62.90 -9.70 9.45
C TYR A 664 63.56 -8.36 9.76
N THR A 665 64.02 -8.18 11.00
CA THR A 665 64.72 -6.96 11.41
C THR A 665 66.19 -7.02 11.03
N VAL A 666 66.67 -6.01 10.31
CA VAL A 666 68.09 -5.78 10.03
C VAL A 666 68.59 -4.65 10.92
N THR A 667 69.63 -4.90 11.71
CA THR A 667 70.27 -3.88 12.55
C THR A 667 71.67 -3.57 12.01
N VAL A 668 71.92 -2.30 11.70
CA VAL A 668 73.21 -1.82 11.20
C VAL A 668 73.89 -0.97 12.29
N ASN A 669 75.07 -1.39 12.72
CA ASN A 669 75.86 -0.65 13.71
C ASN A 669 76.87 0.27 13.00
N ASN A 670 77.01 1.52 13.47
CA ASN A 670 77.88 2.54 12.86
C ASN A 670 77.59 2.82 11.38
N GLY A 671 76.31 2.77 10.99
CA GLY A 671 75.85 3.05 9.64
C GLY A 671 74.35 3.26 9.56
N THR A 672 73.85 3.36 8.32
CA THR A 672 72.44 3.47 7.98
C THR A 672 71.98 2.27 7.13
N GLY A 673 70.66 2.07 7.03
CA GLY A 673 70.05 0.95 6.30
C GLY A 673 69.51 -0.18 7.19
N GLY A 674 69.36 0.04 8.50
CA GLY A 674 68.60 -0.86 9.38
C GLY A 674 67.09 -0.62 9.29
N GLY A 675 66.29 -1.65 9.56
CA GLY A 675 64.82 -1.60 9.45
C GLY A 675 64.19 -3.00 9.47
N GLU A 676 62.87 -3.07 9.28
CA GLU A 676 62.17 -4.33 9.02
C GLU A 676 61.98 -4.55 7.53
N TYR A 677 62.32 -5.74 7.05
CA TYR A 677 62.29 -6.09 5.64
C TYR A 677 61.63 -7.46 5.43
N ALA A 678 60.90 -7.63 4.34
CA ALA A 678 60.43 -8.96 3.95
C ALA A 678 61.63 -9.87 3.62
N LYS A 679 61.44 -11.19 3.72
CA LYS A 679 62.44 -12.17 3.29
C LYS A 679 62.93 -11.83 1.87
N ASP A 680 64.24 -12.00 1.63
CA ASP A 680 64.89 -11.83 0.32
C ASP A 680 64.88 -10.38 -0.23
N THR A 681 64.51 -9.38 0.58
CA THR A 681 64.65 -7.96 0.22
C THR A 681 66.12 -7.55 0.17
N VAL A 682 66.55 -6.94 -0.94
CA VAL A 682 67.88 -6.32 -1.04
C VAL A 682 67.87 -4.98 -0.33
N VAL A 683 68.73 -4.82 0.67
CA VAL A 683 68.82 -3.61 1.51
C VAL A 683 70.16 -2.92 1.26
N THR A 684 70.12 -1.63 0.95
CA THR A 684 71.34 -0.81 0.84
C THR A 684 71.77 -0.32 2.22
N ILE A 685 73.00 -0.61 2.61
CA ILE A 685 73.60 -0.16 3.88
C ILE A 685 74.79 0.76 3.61
N LYS A 686 74.99 1.78 4.46
CA LYS A 686 76.08 2.76 4.31
C LYS A 686 76.80 3.00 5.64
N ALA A 687 78.12 2.97 5.63
CA ALA A 687 78.91 3.24 6.83
C ALA A 687 78.86 4.72 7.18
N ASN A 688 78.86 5.06 8.47
CA ASN A 688 78.98 6.44 8.90
C ASN A 688 80.40 6.94 8.66
N ASP A 689 80.53 8.17 8.16
CA ASP A 689 81.83 8.79 7.93
C ASP A 689 82.53 9.04 9.29
N LYS A 690 83.82 8.68 9.37
CA LYS A 690 84.66 8.93 10.56
C LYS A 690 85.96 9.62 10.14
N SER A 691 86.16 10.84 10.62
CA SER A 691 87.34 11.64 10.27
C SER A 691 88.65 10.89 10.56
N GLY A 692 89.55 10.85 9.57
CA GLY A 692 90.83 10.16 9.64
C GLY A 692 90.79 8.64 9.39
N TYR A 693 89.64 8.08 9.00
CA TYR A 693 89.48 6.65 8.69
C TYR A 693 88.77 6.44 7.36
N ASP A 694 89.25 5.50 6.56
CA ASP A 694 88.52 4.96 5.41
C ASP A 694 87.72 3.72 5.83
N PHE A 695 86.57 3.52 5.19
CA PHE A 695 85.78 2.31 5.37
C PHE A 695 86.51 1.10 4.77
N ASP A 696 86.74 0.07 5.57
CA ASP A 696 87.33 -1.20 5.13
C ASP A 696 86.24 -2.19 4.68
N LYS A 697 85.39 -2.66 5.61
CA LYS A 697 84.34 -3.65 5.31
C LYS A 697 83.21 -3.69 6.34
N TRP A 698 82.11 -4.32 5.94
CA TRP A 698 81.05 -4.77 6.84
C TRP A 698 81.36 -6.15 7.41
N VAL A 699 80.91 -6.40 8.64
CA VAL A 699 81.02 -7.71 9.31
C VAL A 699 79.65 -8.14 9.82
N VAL A 700 79.19 -9.31 9.40
CA VAL A 700 77.95 -9.90 9.89
C VAL A 700 78.16 -10.41 11.32
N LYS A 701 77.39 -9.88 12.28
CA LYS A 701 77.46 -10.29 13.69
C LYS A 701 76.55 -11.48 14.01
N SER A 702 75.39 -11.56 13.36
CA SER A 702 74.39 -12.60 13.56
C SER A 702 73.46 -12.68 12.36
N GLY A 703 72.90 -13.87 12.10
CA GLY A 703 72.02 -14.12 10.96
C GLY A 703 72.76 -14.53 9.68
N THR A 704 72.00 -15.00 8.69
CA THR A 704 72.50 -15.39 7.37
C THR A 704 72.19 -14.28 6.38
N VAL A 705 73.17 -13.46 6.05
CA VAL A 705 73.04 -12.38 5.06
C VAL A 705 74.22 -12.42 4.09
N THR A 706 73.97 -12.12 2.82
CA THR A 706 75.00 -11.99 1.79
C THR A 706 75.29 -10.52 1.59
N LEU A 707 76.55 -10.10 1.79
CA LEU A 707 77.02 -8.75 1.51
C LEU A 707 77.64 -8.77 0.11
N THR A 708 77.13 -7.94 -0.79
CA THR A 708 77.59 -7.80 -2.17
C THR A 708 78.22 -6.45 -2.43
#